data_AF-A0A7K8K7N2-F1
#
_entry.id   AF-A0A7K8K7N2-F1
#
_cell.length_a   1.000
_cell.length_b   1.000
_cell.length_c   1.000
_cell.angle_alpha   90.00
_cell.angle_beta   90.00
_cell.angle_gamma   90.00
#
_symmetry.space_group_name_H-M   'P 1'
#
loop_
_entity.id
_entity.type
_entity.pdbx_description
1 polymer ?
#
loop_
_entity_poly.entity_id
_entity_poly.type
_entity_poly.pdbx_seq_one_letter_code
_entity_poly.pdbx_strand_id
1 'polypeptide(L)'
;FTLQILAWGLRNMKNYQLAPVMSPSLIVECGGEMVESVVIKNLKKTPNFPSSVLFMKVLLPKEELYSPSLVIKVIDHRPFGRKPIVGQCTIDLLESFRCDPYTSKEDIAPQLKEALSPNKRLFNLLFFKEEEIVDWWSKFYASVGEHEKCGQYIKKGYDTLKVYDTELEKVPEFNSLTDFCDTFKLYRGKSEDSDDPSVVGEFKGSFKIYALPDDPTIPAPPRQFRELPDSGPQECIVRIYIVRALQLQPQDNNGLCDPYIKISVGKKVIEDRDNYVPNTLNPIFGRMYELNCFLPQEKDLKISVYDYDTLTRDEKVGETIIDLENRFLSRYGSHCGIPQQYCISGVNTWRDQLKPTQLLQNVARFKGYAPPILSENGRRINYGGRDYTLEEAEANKILHQHLGPGEERLALHILRTQGLVPEHVETRTLYSTFQPNISQGKLQMWVDVFPKSLGPPGPPFNITPRKAKKYILRVIVWNTKDVLLDEKSITGEEMSDIYVKGWMPGNEENKQKTDVHYRSLDGEGNFNWRFVFPFDYLPAEQLCIVSKKEHFWSLDKTEFRIPPKLIIQIWDNDKFSLDDYLGCVELDLHKTIMPAKVPEKCNIDMLPEYKADSSQKAPRIASLFEQKSMKGWWPCYVEKDGSRILAGKVEMTLEVVNEKEAEERPAGKGRDEPNMNPKLDLP
;
A
#
# COMPACT_ATOMS: atom_id res chain seq x y z
N PHE A 1 -23.13 37.26 24.12
CA PHE A 1 -22.67 35.91 23.75
C PHE A 1 -21.66 35.43 24.77
N THR A 2 -21.42 34.12 24.84
CA THR A 2 -20.26 33.55 25.55
C THR A 2 -19.31 32.95 24.53
N LEU A 3 -18.01 33.15 24.76
CA LEU A 3 -16.93 32.50 24.03
C LEU A 3 -16.26 31.50 24.99
N GLN A 4 -16.31 30.22 24.63
CA GLN A 4 -15.51 29.17 25.27
C GLN A 4 -14.32 28.83 24.39
N ILE A 5 -13.16 28.71 25.01
CA ILE A 5 -11.89 28.56 24.32
C ILE A 5 -11.21 27.30 24.84
N LEU A 6 -10.95 26.35 23.95
CA LEU A 6 -9.99 25.28 24.19
C LEU A 6 -8.60 25.82 23.86
N ALA A 7 -7.86 26.25 24.87
CA ALA A 7 -6.44 26.56 24.79
C ALA A 7 -5.62 25.29 25.06
N TRP A 8 -5.44 24.45 24.03
CA TRP A 8 -4.77 23.15 24.20
C TRP A 8 -3.27 23.33 24.45
N GLY A 9 -2.57 24.04 23.57
CA GLY A 9 -1.13 24.23 23.74
C GLY A 9 -0.46 25.03 22.63
N LEU A 10 0.85 25.15 22.73
CA LEU A 10 1.70 25.83 21.74
C LEU A 10 2.66 24.81 21.12
N ARG A 11 2.94 24.94 19.82
CA ARG A 11 3.87 24.08 19.07
C ARG A 11 4.82 24.93 18.25
N ASN A 12 5.97 24.34 17.89
CA ASN A 12 6.89 24.90 16.90
C ASN A 12 7.31 26.37 17.13
N MET A 13 7.34 26.83 18.39
CA MET A 13 7.69 28.21 18.72
C MET A 13 9.17 28.48 18.41
N LYS A 14 9.43 29.43 17.50
CA LYS A 14 10.78 29.89 17.13
C LYS A 14 11.38 30.78 18.23
N ASN A 15 12.71 30.85 18.28
CA ASN A 15 13.43 31.76 19.17
C ASN A 15 13.00 33.21 18.96
N TYR A 16 12.86 33.97 20.05
CA TYR A 16 12.55 35.40 20.06
C TYR A 16 13.73 36.17 20.64
N GLN A 17 14.29 37.10 19.86
CA GLN A 17 15.51 37.84 20.21
C GLN A 17 16.66 36.90 20.63
N LEU A 18 16.96 35.92 19.78
CA LEU A 18 17.99 34.87 19.97
C LEU A 18 17.77 33.93 21.17
N ALA A 19 16.75 34.16 22.01
CA ALA A 19 16.42 33.30 23.14
C ALA A 19 15.22 32.38 22.83
N PRO A 20 15.22 31.12 23.29
CA PRO A 20 14.08 30.23 23.16
C PRO A 20 12.89 30.73 23.99
N VAL A 21 11.67 30.52 23.49
CA VAL A 21 10.44 30.71 24.26
C VAL A 21 10.31 29.55 25.25
N MET A 22 10.23 29.85 26.54
CA MET A 22 10.30 28.83 27.59
C MET A 22 9.05 28.78 28.47
N SER A 23 8.51 29.96 28.82
CA SER A 23 7.41 30.05 29.78
C SER A 23 6.25 30.92 29.27
N PRO A 24 5.56 30.49 28.20
CA PRO A 24 4.52 31.32 27.59
C PRO A 24 3.15 31.24 28.30
N SER A 25 2.37 32.31 28.27
CA SER A 25 0.91 32.32 28.43
C SER A 25 0.22 32.76 27.14
N LEU A 26 -1.07 32.47 27.03
CA LEU A 26 -1.95 32.86 25.93
C LEU A 26 -2.85 33.99 26.40
N ILE A 27 -2.98 35.06 25.62
CA ILE A 27 -4.04 36.05 25.77
C ILE A 27 -4.97 35.95 24.57
N VAL A 28 -6.26 35.93 24.83
CA VAL A 28 -7.31 35.98 23.81
C VAL A 28 -8.15 37.23 24.03
N GLU A 29 -8.27 38.06 23.00
CA GLU A 29 -8.97 39.35 23.00
C GLU A 29 -10.08 39.35 21.95
N CYS A 30 -11.28 39.81 22.32
CA CYS A 30 -12.40 39.97 21.39
C CYS A 30 -13.41 41.00 21.94
N GLY A 31 -13.83 41.96 21.11
CA GLY A 31 -14.89 42.91 21.47
C GLY A 31 -14.61 43.75 22.72
N GLY A 32 -13.34 44.09 22.98
CA GLY A 32 -12.90 44.85 24.16
C GLY A 32 -12.69 44.02 25.43
N GLU A 33 -13.04 42.75 25.41
CA GLU A 33 -12.83 41.80 26.51
C GLU A 33 -11.56 40.97 26.28
N MET A 34 -10.95 40.49 27.37
CA MET A 34 -9.76 39.64 27.30
C MET A 34 -9.74 38.55 28.35
N VAL A 35 -9.11 37.41 28.03
CA VAL A 35 -8.84 36.32 28.96
C VAL A 35 -7.41 35.80 28.78
N GLU A 36 -6.75 35.47 29.89
CA GLU A 36 -5.38 34.93 29.90
C GLU A 36 -5.35 33.49 30.39
N SER A 37 -4.52 32.66 29.77
CA SER A 37 -4.27 31.28 30.20
C SER A 37 -3.24 31.19 31.34
N VAL A 38 -3.22 30.04 32.01
CA VAL A 38 -2.15 29.73 32.97
C VAL A 38 -0.81 29.60 32.23
N VAL A 39 0.25 30.19 32.78
CA VAL A 39 1.60 30.13 32.22
C VAL A 39 2.08 28.67 32.11
N ILE A 40 2.54 28.29 30.92
CA ILE A 40 3.28 27.04 30.72
C ILE A 40 4.63 27.18 31.43
N LYS A 41 4.95 26.26 32.35
CA LYS A 41 6.22 26.34 33.11
C LYS A 41 7.46 25.99 32.28
N ASN A 42 7.31 25.08 31.31
CA ASN A 42 8.39 24.67 30.42
C ASN A 42 7.81 24.14 29.10
N LEU A 43 7.83 25.00 28.07
CA LEU A 43 7.26 24.70 26.76
C LEU A 43 7.88 23.46 26.11
N LYS A 44 9.18 23.22 26.28
CA LYS A 44 9.87 22.07 25.68
C LYS A 44 9.44 20.74 26.28
N LYS A 45 9.10 20.73 27.59
CA LYS A 45 8.72 19.51 28.31
C LYS A 45 7.21 19.25 28.24
N THR A 46 6.41 20.27 28.49
CA THR A 46 4.95 20.20 28.56
C THR A 46 4.37 21.34 27.74
N PRO A 47 4.15 21.14 26.44
CA PRO A 47 3.73 22.22 25.55
C PRO A 47 2.22 22.53 25.61
N ASN A 48 1.48 21.84 26.48
CA ASN A 48 0.07 22.07 26.75
C ASN A 48 -0.14 23.02 27.93
N PHE A 49 -1.21 23.81 27.87
CA PHE A 49 -1.59 24.69 28.97
C PHE A 49 -2.14 23.87 30.14
N PRO A 50 -1.76 24.16 31.41
CA PRO A 50 -2.25 23.40 32.57
C PRO A 50 -3.76 23.46 32.77
N SER A 51 -4.39 24.58 32.40
CA SER A 51 -5.84 24.74 32.33
C SER A 51 -6.22 25.08 30.90
N SER A 52 -6.81 24.11 30.20
CA SER A 52 -7.02 24.21 28.76
C SER A 52 -8.37 24.81 28.36
N VAL A 53 -9.29 25.08 29.30
CA VAL A 53 -10.58 25.69 28.97
C VAL A 53 -10.68 27.08 29.61
N LEU A 54 -10.87 28.10 28.76
CA LEU A 54 -11.05 29.49 29.16
C LEU A 54 -12.46 29.96 28.78
N PHE A 55 -12.94 30.97 29.49
CA PHE A 55 -14.29 31.50 29.32
C PHE A 55 -14.24 33.02 29.32
N MET A 56 -14.92 33.64 28.36
CA MET A 56 -15.17 35.08 28.36
C MET A 56 -16.58 35.38 27.86
N LYS A 57 -17.23 36.36 28.49
CA LYS A 57 -18.52 36.90 28.01
C LYS A 57 -18.21 38.08 27.11
N VAL A 58 -18.81 38.10 25.92
CA VAL A 58 -18.53 39.14 24.91
C VAL A 58 -19.84 39.64 24.31
N LEU A 59 -19.94 40.95 24.15
CA LEU A 59 -20.99 41.59 23.36
C LEU A 59 -20.61 41.50 21.88
N LEU A 60 -21.18 40.51 21.20
CA LEU A 60 -21.00 40.34 19.75
C LEU A 60 -22.28 40.79 19.03
N PRO A 61 -22.15 41.46 17.87
CA PRO A 61 -23.31 41.79 17.05
C PRO A 61 -23.97 40.53 16.49
N LYS A 62 -25.26 40.66 16.17
CA LYS A 62 -26.02 39.58 15.51
C LYS A 62 -25.52 39.34 14.08
N GLU A 63 -25.24 40.43 13.36
CA GLU A 63 -24.72 40.40 12.00
C GLU A 63 -23.19 40.25 11.99
N GLU A 64 -22.69 39.27 11.26
CA GLU A 64 -21.26 38.89 11.26
C GLU A 64 -20.36 39.97 10.68
N LEU A 65 -20.84 40.76 9.70
CA LEU A 65 -20.08 41.85 9.07
C LEU A 65 -19.56 42.89 10.08
N TYR A 66 -20.22 43.02 11.24
CA TYR A 66 -19.83 43.93 12.31
C TYR A 66 -19.06 43.24 13.45
N SER A 67 -18.87 41.92 13.37
CA SER A 67 -18.19 41.17 14.44
C SER A 67 -16.73 41.58 14.52
N PRO A 68 -16.22 41.88 15.73
CA PRO A 68 -14.81 42.20 15.91
C PRO A 68 -13.95 40.95 15.68
N SER A 69 -12.73 41.14 15.19
CA SER A 69 -11.76 40.05 15.09
C SER A 69 -11.40 39.49 16.47
N LEU A 70 -11.11 38.20 16.51
CA LEU A 70 -10.56 37.50 17.67
C LEU A 70 -9.03 37.51 17.55
N VAL A 71 -8.35 38.13 18.53
CA VAL A 71 -6.89 38.27 18.54
C VAL A 71 -6.29 37.36 19.59
N ILE A 72 -5.33 36.54 19.18
CA ILE A 72 -4.60 35.60 20.03
C ILE A 72 -3.16 36.10 20.13
N LYS A 73 -2.66 36.31 21.34
CA LYS A 73 -1.29 36.73 21.62
C LYS A 73 -0.59 35.72 22.51
N VAL A 74 0.66 35.41 22.20
CA VAL A 74 1.52 34.58 23.05
C VAL A 74 2.53 35.46 23.76
N ILE A 75 2.54 35.40 25.08
CA ILE A 75 3.43 36.20 25.93
C ILE A 75 4.43 35.29 26.61
N ASP A 76 5.73 35.50 26.39
CA ASP A 76 6.79 34.73 27.05
C ASP A 76 7.19 35.40 28.38
N HIS A 77 7.07 34.70 29.51
CA HIS A 77 7.40 35.24 30.83
C HIS A 77 8.90 35.02 31.10
N ARG A 78 9.69 36.09 30.97
CA ARG A 78 11.14 36.07 31.11
C ARG A 78 11.60 36.59 32.49
N PRO A 79 12.85 36.30 32.90
CA PRO A 79 13.45 36.89 34.10
C PRO A 79 13.33 38.43 34.12
N PHE A 80 13.35 39.00 35.33
CA PHE A 80 13.23 40.44 35.57
C PHE A 80 11.91 41.08 35.09
N GLY A 81 10.83 40.28 35.01
CA GLY A 81 9.48 40.78 34.72
C GLY A 81 9.21 41.12 33.25
N ARG A 82 10.13 40.80 32.33
CA ARG A 82 9.93 41.03 30.89
C ARG A 82 8.88 40.07 30.34
N LYS A 83 7.90 40.61 29.60
CA LYS A 83 6.79 39.86 29.01
C LYS A 83 6.60 40.20 27.53
N PRO A 84 7.58 39.90 26.64
CA PRO A 84 7.42 40.16 25.22
C PRO A 84 6.31 39.34 24.59
N ILE A 85 5.60 39.93 23.62
CA ILE A 85 4.73 39.20 22.69
C ILE A 85 5.64 38.47 21.70
N VAL A 86 5.61 37.14 21.71
CA VAL A 86 6.50 36.30 20.91
C VAL A 86 5.85 35.73 19.66
N GLY A 87 4.52 35.87 19.56
CA GLY A 87 3.70 35.56 18.39
C GLY A 87 2.26 36.01 18.57
N GLN A 88 1.57 36.29 17.46
CA GLN A 88 0.16 36.68 17.43
C GLN A 88 -0.58 36.07 16.24
N CYS A 89 -1.89 35.88 16.36
CA CYS A 89 -2.79 35.47 15.29
C CYS A 89 -4.08 36.28 15.40
N THR A 90 -4.63 36.69 14.25
CA THR A 90 -5.92 37.38 14.18
C THR A 90 -6.88 36.51 13.37
N ILE A 91 -8.08 36.31 13.89
CA ILE A 91 -9.15 35.57 13.24
C ILE A 91 -10.30 36.53 12.98
N ASP A 92 -10.56 36.80 11.71
CA ASP A 92 -11.52 37.84 11.28
C ASP A 92 -12.94 37.32 11.09
N LEU A 93 -13.11 36.02 10.82
CA LEU A 93 -14.42 35.38 10.63
C LEU A 93 -14.70 34.45 11.81
N LEU A 94 -15.75 34.76 12.58
CA LEU A 94 -16.14 34.02 13.79
C LEU A 94 -17.31 33.06 13.54
N GLU A 95 -17.95 33.15 12.38
CA GLU A 95 -19.12 32.36 12.00
C GLU A 95 -18.89 30.84 12.18
N SER A 96 -17.73 30.33 11.78
CA SER A 96 -17.38 28.91 11.90
C SER A 96 -17.29 28.40 13.34
N PHE A 97 -17.19 29.30 14.32
CA PHE A 97 -17.15 28.95 15.74
C PHE A 97 -18.51 29.10 16.43
N ARG A 98 -19.53 29.64 15.75
CA ARG A 98 -20.89 29.72 16.30
C ARG A 98 -21.51 28.33 16.37
N CYS A 99 -22.13 28.00 17.50
CA CYS A 99 -22.75 26.69 17.72
C CYS A 99 -24.05 26.77 18.53
N ASP A 100 -24.90 25.75 18.41
CA ASP A 100 -26.02 25.53 19.34
C ASP A 100 -25.53 24.72 20.56
N PRO A 101 -25.51 25.33 21.77
CA PRO A 101 -24.97 24.68 22.96
C PRO A 101 -25.83 23.52 23.48
N TYR A 102 -27.06 23.32 22.97
CA TYR A 102 -27.95 22.23 23.38
C TYR A 102 -27.89 21.01 22.46
N THR A 103 -27.28 21.15 21.29
CA THR A 103 -27.14 20.07 20.31
C THR A 103 -25.96 19.12 20.64
N SER A 104 -25.15 19.40 21.68
CA SER A 104 -23.84 18.76 21.91
C SER A 104 -23.89 17.26 22.24
N LYS A 105 -23.74 16.43 21.20
CA LYS A 105 -23.27 15.03 21.28
C LYS A 105 -21.78 14.87 20.99
N GLU A 106 -21.08 15.98 20.74
CA GLU A 106 -19.74 16.02 20.12
C GLU A 106 -18.68 16.66 21.03
N ASP A 107 -18.83 16.69 22.35
CA ASP A 107 -17.89 17.44 23.25
C ASP A 107 -16.99 16.55 24.11
N ILE A 108 -17.05 15.23 23.91
CA ILE A 108 -16.22 14.27 24.65
C ILE A 108 -14.96 14.01 23.84
N ALA A 109 -13.77 14.07 24.43
CA ALA A 109 -12.53 13.74 23.75
C ALA A 109 -12.24 12.23 23.86
N PRO A 110 -11.50 11.63 22.90
CA PRO A 110 -11.10 10.24 23.02
C PRO A 110 -10.23 10.04 24.26
N GLN A 111 -10.74 9.31 25.25
CA GLN A 111 -9.95 8.82 26.38
C GLN A 111 -9.65 7.34 26.14
N LEU A 112 -8.40 7.04 25.83
CA LEU A 112 -7.89 5.67 25.82
C LEU A 112 -7.57 5.26 27.27
N LYS A 113 -8.58 4.86 28.03
CA LYS A 113 -8.40 4.29 29.38
C LYS A 113 -8.51 2.77 29.32
N GLU A 114 -7.72 2.08 30.13
CA GLU A 114 -7.85 0.64 30.36
C GLU A 114 -9.26 0.29 30.86
N ALA A 115 -10.10 -0.30 29.99
CA ALA A 115 -11.28 -1.03 30.43
C ALA A 115 -10.85 -2.47 30.73
N LEU A 116 -10.64 -2.74 32.03
CA LEU A 116 -10.36 -4.04 32.66
C LEU A 116 -9.08 -4.77 32.20
N SER A 117 -8.33 -5.26 33.18
CA SER A 117 -7.02 -5.90 33.00
C SER A 117 -7.03 -6.98 31.92
N PRO A 118 -6.00 -7.04 31.05
CA PRO A 118 -5.84 -8.15 30.14
C PRO A 118 -5.45 -9.38 30.96
N ASN A 119 -6.26 -10.44 30.88
CA ASN A 119 -5.76 -11.78 31.14
C ASN A 119 -4.62 -12.03 30.16
N LYS A 120 -3.37 -11.96 30.64
CA LYS A 120 -2.17 -12.35 29.91
C LYS A 120 -2.28 -13.84 29.56
N ARG A 121 -2.88 -14.15 28.41
CA ARG A 121 -2.57 -15.37 27.67
C ARG A 121 -1.71 -14.97 26.49
N LEU A 122 -0.41 -15.18 26.65
CA LEU A 122 0.55 -15.18 25.57
C LEU A 122 0.15 -16.34 24.65
N PHE A 123 -0.65 -16.06 23.63
CA PHE A 123 -0.88 -17.03 22.57
C PHE A 123 0.35 -17.02 21.67
N ASN A 124 1.24 -17.97 21.92
CA ASN A 124 2.19 -18.41 20.89
C ASN A 124 1.37 -19.07 19.78
N LEU A 125 0.89 -18.28 18.82
CA LEU A 125 0.36 -18.82 17.58
C LEU A 125 1.55 -19.31 16.75
N LEU A 126 1.72 -20.63 16.75
CA LEU A 126 2.52 -21.32 15.75
C LEU A 126 1.90 -21.03 14.39
N PHE A 127 2.58 -20.20 13.61
CA PHE A 127 2.24 -19.95 12.22
C PHE A 127 2.41 -21.25 11.43
N PHE A 128 1.31 -21.85 11.00
CA PHE A 128 1.36 -22.77 9.88
C PHE A 128 1.69 -21.94 8.63
N LYS A 129 2.91 -22.10 8.12
CA LYS A 129 3.32 -21.64 6.79
C LYS A 129 2.60 -22.51 5.76
N GLU A 130 1.32 -22.23 5.51
CA GLU A 130 0.84 -22.40 4.15
C GLU A 130 1.54 -21.32 3.32
N GLU A 131 2.17 -21.68 2.20
CA GLU A 131 2.57 -20.70 1.19
C GLU A 131 1.28 -20.08 0.62
N GLU A 132 0.61 -19.21 1.38
CA GLU A 132 -0.47 -18.41 0.84
C GLU A 132 0.16 -17.49 -0.22
N ILE A 133 -0.13 -17.79 -1.48
CA ILE A 133 0.14 -16.96 -2.66
C ILE A 133 -0.52 -15.56 -2.52
N VAL A 134 -1.38 -15.38 -1.51
CA VAL A 134 -2.16 -14.20 -1.19
C VAL A 134 -1.42 -13.32 -0.18
N ASP A 135 -0.92 -12.18 -0.64
CA ASP A 135 -0.16 -11.19 0.14
C ASP A 135 -0.89 -9.83 0.23
N TRP A 136 -0.30 -8.85 0.94
CA TRP A 136 -0.89 -7.51 1.08
C TRP A 136 -1.01 -6.80 -0.28
N TRP A 137 -0.07 -7.02 -1.20
CA TRP A 137 -0.15 -6.49 -2.56
C TRP A 137 -1.40 -6.99 -3.29
N SER A 138 -1.83 -8.23 -3.03
CA SER A 138 -3.07 -8.77 -3.60
C SER A 138 -4.29 -7.97 -3.12
N LYS A 139 -4.32 -7.59 -1.84
CA LYS A 139 -5.36 -6.71 -1.29
C LYS A 139 -5.31 -5.34 -1.93
N PHE A 140 -4.13 -4.74 -2.04
CA PHE A 140 -3.93 -3.42 -2.63
C PHE A 140 -4.41 -3.40 -4.10
N TYR A 141 -3.98 -4.36 -4.92
CA TYR A 141 -4.40 -4.47 -6.31
C TYR A 141 -5.90 -4.72 -6.47
N ALA A 142 -6.50 -5.56 -5.62
CA ALA A 142 -7.96 -5.72 -5.60
C ALA A 142 -8.68 -4.41 -5.26
N SER A 143 -8.07 -3.56 -4.43
CA SER A 143 -8.63 -2.27 -4.01
C SER A 143 -8.54 -1.18 -5.08
N VAL A 144 -7.54 -1.26 -5.98
CA VAL A 144 -7.38 -0.32 -7.12
C VAL A 144 -7.94 -0.87 -8.44
N GLY A 145 -8.52 -2.08 -8.43
CA GLY A 145 -9.13 -2.70 -9.61
C GLY A 145 -8.17 -3.41 -10.56
N GLU A 146 -6.92 -3.64 -10.16
CA GLU A 146 -5.90 -4.39 -10.92
C GLU A 146 -6.08 -5.91 -10.70
N HIS A 147 -7.22 -6.44 -11.14
CA HIS A 147 -7.66 -7.81 -10.84
C HIS A 147 -6.71 -8.89 -11.40
N GLU A 148 -6.01 -8.62 -12.51
CA GLU A 148 -5.00 -9.52 -13.08
C GLU A 148 -3.84 -9.82 -12.13
N LYS A 149 -3.54 -8.93 -11.17
CA LYS A 149 -2.44 -9.11 -10.20
C LYS A 149 -2.86 -9.75 -8.88
N CYS A 150 -4.13 -10.07 -8.72
CA CYS A 150 -4.72 -10.50 -7.44
C CYS A 150 -5.88 -11.50 -7.57
N GLY A 151 -5.98 -12.24 -8.67
CA GLY A 151 -7.14 -13.11 -8.96
C GLY A 151 -7.49 -14.11 -7.84
N GLN A 152 -6.51 -14.68 -7.13
CA GLN A 152 -6.78 -15.60 -6.01
C GLN A 152 -7.41 -14.90 -4.80
N TYR A 153 -7.03 -13.65 -4.53
CA TYR A 153 -7.57 -12.85 -3.42
C TYR A 153 -9.09 -12.64 -3.60
N ILE A 154 -9.47 -12.26 -4.82
CA ILE A 154 -10.88 -12.00 -5.19
C ILE A 154 -11.70 -13.29 -5.11
N LYS A 155 -11.16 -14.41 -5.62
CA LYS A 155 -11.84 -15.72 -5.57
C LYS A 155 -12.13 -16.18 -4.14
N LYS A 156 -11.26 -15.83 -3.18
CA LYS A 156 -11.46 -16.12 -1.76
C LYS A 156 -12.48 -15.18 -1.08
N GLY A 157 -12.97 -14.15 -1.78
CA GLY A 157 -13.94 -13.20 -1.23
C GLY A 157 -13.37 -12.32 -0.11
N TYR A 158 -12.05 -12.09 -0.11
CA TYR A 158 -11.39 -11.26 0.89
C TYR A 158 -11.65 -9.76 0.65
N ASP A 159 -11.68 -9.00 1.73
CA ASP A 159 -12.03 -7.58 1.71
C ASP A 159 -10.97 -6.66 1.12
N THR A 160 -11.40 -5.56 0.51
CA THR A 160 -10.53 -4.48 0.02
C THR A 160 -10.28 -3.40 1.09
N LEU A 161 -9.29 -2.55 0.85
CA LEU A 161 -9.07 -1.30 1.60
C LEU A 161 -9.50 -0.08 0.77
N LYS A 162 -9.62 1.08 1.41
CA LYS A 162 -9.94 2.34 0.70
C LYS A 162 -8.64 2.99 0.20
N VAL A 163 -8.56 3.33 -1.09
CA VAL A 163 -7.45 4.14 -1.62
C VAL A 163 -7.95 5.56 -1.86
N TYR A 164 -7.39 6.51 -1.13
CA TYR A 164 -7.63 7.94 -1.33
C TYR A 164 -6.59 8.52 -2.29
N ASP A 165 -7.03 9.35 -3.23
CA ASP A 165 -6.21 10.06 -4.21
C ASP A 165 -5.62 11.39 -3.67
N THR A 166 -5.93 11.70 -2.41
CA THR A 166 -5.47 12.87 -1.67
C THR A 166 -5.05 12.50 -0.24
N GLU A 167 -4.49 13.47 0.49
CA GLU A 167 -4.19 13.40 1.90
C GLU A 167 -5.46 13.19 2.72
N LEU A 168 -5.39 12.40 3.80
CA LEU A 168 -6.54 12.14 4.66
C LEU A 168 -7.14 13.44 5.24
N GLU A 169 -6.31 14.46 5.50
CA GLU A 169 -6.74 15.79 5.96
C GLU A 169 -7.55 16.56 4.90
N LYS A 170 -7.51 16.19 3.62
CA LYS A 170 -8.29 16.85 2.56
C LYS A 170 -9.58 16.11 2.23
N VAL A 171 -9.82 14.95 2.85
CA VAL A 171 -11.07 14.18 2.68
C VAL A 171 -12.20 14.90 3.44
N PRO A 172 -13.26 15.37 2.74
CA PRO A 172 -14.29 16.22 3.36
C PRO A 172 -14.98 15.59 4.57
N GLU A 173 -15.19 14.27 4.55
CA GLU A 173 -15.84 13.50 5.60
C GLU A 173 -15.10 13.56 6.94
N PHE A 174 -13.81 13.91 6.94
CA PHE A 174 -12.96 13.90 8.13
C PHE A 174 -12.60 15.29 8.65
N ASN A 175 -13.20 16.36 8.11
CA ASN A 175 -13.06 17.74 8.60
C ASN A 175 -11.60 18.13 8.95
N SER A 176 -10.67 17.90 8.02
CA SER A 176 -9.23 18.18 8.23
C SER A 176 -8.56 17.49 9.42
N LEU A 177 -9.24 16.53 10.06
CA LEU A 177 -8.85 15.93 11.34
C LEU A 177 -8.62 16.97 12.45
N THR A 178 -9.31 18.12 12.36
CA THR A 178 -9.26 19.20 13.36
C THR A 178 -10.52 19.25 14.23
N ASP A 179 -11.33 18.17 14.21
CA ASP A 179 -12.56 18.04 14.99
C ASP A 179 -12.36 18.16 16.52
N PHE A 180 -11.18 17.85 17.02
CA PHE A 180 -10.80 18.11 18.42
C PHE A 180 -10.20 19.51 18.62
N CYS A 181 -9.18 19.87 17.83
CA CYS A 181 -8.58 21.21 17.87
C CYS A 181 -7.97 21.62 16.51
N ASP A 182 -8.10 22.90 16.20
CA ASP A 182 -7.48 23.56 15.05
C ASP A 182 -6.03 23.97 15.35
N THR A 183 -5.29 24.28 14.29
CA THR A 183 -3.91 24.79 14.36
C THR A 183 -3.85 26.20 13.78
N PHE A 184 -3.69 27.19 14.65
CA PHE A 184 -3.58 28.59 14.29
C PHE A 184 -2.10 28.98 14.17
N LYS A 185 -1.71 29.47 12.99
CA LYS A 185 -0.34 29.96 12.74
C LYS A 185 -0.14 31.28 13.48
N LEU A 186 0.96 31.38 14.23
CA LEU A 186 1.37 32.58 14.95
C LEU A 186 2.43 33.33 14.14
N TYR A 187 2.32 34.64 14.10
CA TYR A 187 3.16 35.55 13.33
C TYR A 187 3.83 36.58 14.24
N ARG A 188 4.96 37.14 13.82
CA ARG A 188 5.50 38.38 14.40
C ARG A 188 5.07 39.55 13.52
N GLY A 189 4.91 40.73 14.11
CA GLY A 189 4.71 41.96 13.32
C GLY A 189 5.81 42.14 12.28
N LYS A 190 5.51 42.91 11.22
CA LYS A 190 6.45 43.17 10.11
C LYS A 190 7.80 43.64 10.64
N SER A 191 8.88 42.93 10.30
CA SER A 191 10.24 43.48 10.36
C SER A 191 10.49 44.28 9.09
N GLU A 192 11.23 45.40 9.17
CA GLU A 192 11.48 46.31 8.05
C GLU A 192 12.10 45.65 6.79
N ASP A 193 12.65 44.43 6.91
CA ASP A 193 13.37 43.72 5.84
C ASP A 193 12.60 42.56 5.17
N SER A 194 11.30 42.33 5.46
CA SER A 194 10.56 41.21 4.85
C SER A 194 9.07 41.52 4.68
N ASP A 195 8.61 41.46 3.42
CA ASP A 195 7.22 41.74 3.05
C ASP A 195 6.20 40.66 3.53
N ASP A 196 6.68 39.46 3.89
CA ASP A 196 5.84 38.37 4.40
C ASP A 196 6.11 38.07 5.89
N PRO A 197 5.08 38.11 6.77
CA PRO A 197 5.27 37.78 8.17
C PRO A 197 5.62 36.29 8.30
N SER A 198 6.84 36.01 8.75
CA SER A 198 7.26 34.62 8.98
C SER A 198 6.45 33.98 10.10
N VAL A 199 6.01 32.73 9.90
CA VAL A 199 5.36 31.92 10.96
C VAL A 199 6.39 31.65 12.05
N VAL A 200 6.04 31.95 13.29
CA VAL A 200 6.91 31.86 14.47
C VAL A 200 6.46 30.84 15.50
N GLY A 201 5.36 30.16 15.25
CA GLY A 201 4.85 29.07 16.06
C GLY A 201 3.40 28.76 15.71
N GLU A 202 2.83 27.84 16.46
CA GLU A 202 1.47 27.35 16.27
C GLU A 202 0.74 27.32 17.60
N PHE A 203 -0.50 27.78 17.60
CA PHE A 203 -1.44 27.61 18.70
C PHE A 203 -2.42 26.49 18.35
N LYS A 204 -2.46 25.44 19.18
CA LYS A 204 -3.46 24.37 19.12
C LYS A 204 -4.64 24.78 19.98
N GLY A 205 -5.82 24.89 19.39
CA GLY A 205 -7.03 25.25 20.14
C GLY A 205 -8.31 25.18 19.35
N SER A 206 -9.44 25.49 19.99
CA SER A 206 -10.76 25.54 19.37
C SER A 206 -11.64 26.57 20.08
N PHE A 207 -12.66 27.07 19.37
CA PHE A 207 -13.56 28.11 19.88
C PHE A 207 -15.02 27.67 19.71
N LYS A 208 -15.84 27.98 20.71
CA LYS A 208 -17.31 27.81 20.66
C LYS A 208 -17.99 29.08 21.11
N ILE A 209 -18.81 29.66 20.24
CA ILE A 209 -19.54 30.90 20.44
C ILE A 209 -21.04 30.60 20.46
N TYR A 210 -21.71 30.98 21.54
CA TYR A 210 -23.16 30.82 21.62
C TYR A 210 -23.83 31.88 22.48
N ALA A 211 -25.12 32.10 22.25
CA ALA A 211 -25.91 33.07 22.99
C ALA A 211 -26.18 32.56 24.42
N LEU A 212 -26.14 33.48 25.38
CA LEU A 212 -26.64 33.21 26.73
C LEU A 212 -28.07 33.74 26.81
N PRO A 213 -28.97 33.11 27.59
CA PRO A 213 -30.30 33.64 27.86
C PRO A 213 -30.22 35.03 28.50
N ASP A 214 -31.09 35.95 28.10
CA ASP A 214 -31.23 37.27 28.72
C ASP A 214 -31.91 37.19 30.09
N ASP A 215 -32.78 36.19 30.28
CA ASP A 215 -33.47 35.92 31.54
C ASP A 215 -32.59 35.05 32.48
N PRO A 216 -32.18 35.56 33.65
CA PRO A 216 -31.34 34.81 34.60
C PRO A 216 -32.06 33.63 35.27
N THR A 217 -33.37 33.48 35.12
CA THR A 217 -34.13 32.32 35.62
C THR A 217 -33.98 31.10 34.70
N ILE A 218 -33.59 31.31 33.45
CA ILE A 218 -33.33 30.23 32.50
C ILE A 218 -31.95 29.63 32.82
N PRO A 219 -31.84 28.30 33.02
CA PRO A 219 -30.56 27.65 33.25
C PRO A 219 -29.56 27.96 32.13
N ALA A 220 -28.30 28.21 32.52
CA ALA A 220 -27.24 28.45 31.54
C ALA A 220 -27.07 27.22 30.62
N PRO A 221 -26.77 27.42 29.33
CA PRO A 221 -26.56 26.31 28.41
C PRO A 221 -25.42 25.38 28.86
N PRO A 222 -25.46 24.10 28.46
CA PRO A 222 -24.38 23.16 28.72
C PRO A 222 -23.00 23.73 28.36
N ARG A 223 -22.05 23.69 29.30
CA ARG A 223 -20.65 23.99 28.96
C ARG A 223 -20.12 23.03 27.90
N GLN A 224 -19.31 23.54 26.98
CA GLN A 224 -18.62 22.76 25.96
C GLN A 224 -17.27 22.27 26.53
N PHE A 225 -16.55 21.41 25.82
CA PHE A 225 -15.22 20.89 26.23
C PHE A 225 -15.18 20.23 27.63
N ARG A 226 -16.17 19.39 27.95
CA ARG A 226 -16.33 18.81 29.31
C ARG A 226 -15.35 17.69 29.63
N GLU A 227 -15.11 16.81 28.67
CA GLU A 227 -14.17 15.69 28.81
C GLU A 227 -13.03 15.90 27.83
N LEU A 228 -11.85 16.22 28.34
CA LEU A 228 -10.63 16.37 27.56
C LEU A 228 -9.79 15.07 27.61
N PRO A 229 -8.92 14.84 26.61
CA PRO A 229 -7.98 13.75 26.65
C PRO A 229 -6.89 14.09 27.68
N ASP A 230 -6.06 13.10 28.04
CA ASP A 230 -4.90 13.38 28.88
C ASP A 230 -3.98 14.38 28.14
N SER A 231 -3.61 15.45 28.84
CA SER A 231 -2.75 16.51 28.30
C SER A 231 -1.27 16.27 28.56
N GLY A 232 -0.93 15.18 29.26
CA GLY A 232 0.44 14.74 29.50
C GLY A 232 1.15 14.26 28.23
N PRO A 233 2.51 14.22 28.25
CA PRO A 233 3.27 13.61 27.16
C PRO A 233 2.93 12.12 27.02
N GLN A 234 2.54 11.70 25.81
CA GLN A 234 2.23 10.31 25.48
C GLN A 234 3.32 9.76 24.55
N GLU A 235 3.99 8.68 24.99
CA GLU A 235 4.90 7.95 24.11
C GLU A 235 4.09 7.07 23.15
N CYS A 236 4.35 7.19 21.86
CA CYS A 236 3.68 6.45 20.79
C CYS A 236 4.69 5.66 19.95
N ILE A 237 4.24 4.51 19.43
CA ILE A 237 4.85 3.77 18.33
C ILE A 237 4.16 4.24 17.05
N VAL A 238 4.91 4.70 16.07
CA VAL A 238 4.43 5.18 14.78
C VAL A 238 4.91 4.21 13.71
N ARG A 239 3.99 3.60 12.98
CA ARG A 239 4.29 2.76 11.81
C ARG A 239 3.99 3.53 10.54
N ILE A 240 5.01 3.73 9.72
CA ILE A 240 4.93 4.43 8.44
C ILE A 240 5.06 3.40 7.33
N TYR A 241 4.04 3.30 6.48
CA TYR A 241 4.02 2.37 5.35
C TYR A 241 4.12 3.15 4.04
N ILE A 242 5.24 3.01 3.34
CA ILE A 242 5.48 3.67 2.05
C ILE A 242 5.30 2.65 0.93
N VAL A 243 4.25 2.83 0.12
CA VAL A 243 3.84 1.87 -0.92
C VAL A 243 4.61 2.15 -2.21
N ARG A 244 4.36 3.30 -2.83
CA ARG A 244 4.96 3.71 -4.10
C ARG A 244 4.90 5.23 -4.27
N ALA A 245 5.73 5.78 -5.14
CA ALA A 245 5.55 7.14 -5.64
C ALA A 245 4.98 7.12 -7.07
N LEU A 246 4.40 8.26 -7.47
CA LEU A 246 3.77 8.46 -8.76
C LEU A 246 4.28 9.78 -9.34
N GLN A 247 4.71 9.73 -10.60
CA GLN A 247 5.07 10.91 -11.40
C GLN A 247 6.03 11.86 -10.67
N LEU A 248 7.12 11.33 -10.11
CA LEU A 248 8.16 12.15 -9.50
C LEU A 248 8.73 13.14 -10.52
N GLN A 249 9.15 14.30 -10.06
CA GLN A 249 9.85 15.27 -10.90
C GLN A 249 11.25 14.74 -11.24
N PRO A 250 11.62 14.62 -12.53
CA PRO A 250 12.95 14.23 -12.96
C PRO A 250 14.04 15.09 -12.32
N GLN A 251 15.13 14.46 -11.88
CA GLN A 251 16.31 15.13 -11.35
C GLN A 251 17.55 14.82 -12.22
N ASP A 252 17.61 13.62 -12.80
CA ASP A 252 18.72 13.18 -13.63
C ASP A 252 18.66 13.69 -15.07
N ASN A 253 19.83 13.73 -15.72
CA ASN A 253 19.98 14.09 -17.13
C ASN A 253 19.29 13.11 -18.10
N ASN A 254 19.03 11.87 -17.67
CA ASN A 254 18.28 10.88 -18.45
C ASN A 254 16.75 11.11 -18.39
N GLY A 255 16.29 12.12 -17.63
CA GLY A 255 14.87 12.41 -17.44
C GLY A 255 14.17 11.50 -16.43
N LEU A 256 14.93 10.77 -15.60
CA LEU A 256 14.44 9.88 -14.54
C LEU A 256 14.92 10.37 -13.15
N CYS A 257 14.78 9.47 -12.17
CA CYS A 257 15.30 9.60 -10.82
C CYS A 257 15.73 8.22 -10.34
N ASP A 258 16.60 8.20 -9.34
CA ASP A 258 17.00 7.08 -8.50
C ASP A 258 16.44 7.25 -7.05
N PRO A 259 15.11 7.27 -6.86
CA PRO A 259 14.49 7.72 -5.63
C PRO A 259 14.70 6.80 -4.41
N TYR A 260 14.91 7.40 -3.24
CA TYR A 260 14.88 6.75 -1.93
C TYR A 260 14.14 7.59 -0.86
N ILE A 261 13.81 6.97 0.26
CA ILE A 261 13.00 7.56 1.33
C ILE A 261 13.87 8.09 2.48
N LYS A 262 13.53 9.28 2.97
CA LYS A 262 14.02 9.84 4.22
C LYS A 262 12.86 10.24 5.12
N ILE A 263 12.86 9.74 6.35
CA ILE A 263 11.80 10.03 7.35
C ILE A 263 12.42 10.75 8.53
N SER A 264 11.74 11.77 9.03
CA SER A 264 12.13 12.46 10.27
C SER A 264 10.95 12.76 11.18
N VAL A 265 11.11 12.48 12.47
CA VAL A 265 10.17 12.82 13.55
C VAL A 265 10.98 13.34 14.73
N GLY A 266 10.76 14.60 15.13
CA GLY A 266 11.57 15.24 16.17
C GLY A 266 13.05 15.24 15.80
N LYS A 267 13.89 14.57 16.61
CA LYS A 267 15.33 14.41 16.34
C LYS A 267 15.70 13.10 15.62
N LYS A 268 14.74 12.21 15.43
CA LYS A 268 14.98 10.89 14.83
C LYS A 268 14.91 11.02 13.32
N VAL A 269 15.89 10.46 12.63
CA VAL A 269 15.98 10.46 11.18
C VAL A 269 16.31 9.05 10.72
N ILE A 270 15.55 8.56 9.74
CA ILE A 270 15.84 7.34 8.98
C ILE A 270 16.17 7.78 7.55
N GLU A 271 17.31 7.36 7.05
CA GLU A 271 17.73 7.54 5.65
C GLU A 271 17.85 6.16 5.02
N ASP A 272 17.02 5.88 4.02
CA ASP A 272 16.96 4.57 3.38
C ASP A 272 17.71 4.54 2.04
N ARG A 273 18.86 5.21 2.02
CA ARG A 273 19.65 5.47 0.81
C ARG A 273 20.09 4.19 0.10
N ASP A 274 20.46 3.15 0.85
CA ASP A 274 20.92 1.87 0.31
C ASP A 274 19.81 1.07 -0.41
N ASN A 275 18.55 1.51 -0.30
CA ASN A 275 17.39 0.88 -0.93
C ASN A 275 16.70 1.83 -1.92
N TYR A 276 17.50 2.66 -2.61
CA TYR A 276 17.02 3.44 -3.74
C TYR A 276 16.45 2.55 -4.85
N VAL A 277 15.51 3.09 -5.62
CA VAL A 277 14.91 2.39 -6.77
C VAL A 277 15.41 3.05 -8.05
N PRO A 278 16.22 2.37 -8.87
CA PRO A 278 16.90 3.03 -9.98
C PRO A 278 15.96 3.38 -11.15
N ASN A 279 16.30 4.46 -11.86
CA ASN A 279 15.82 4.84 -13.18
C ASN A 279 14.29 4.83 -13.30
N THR A 280 13.57 5.48 -12.39
CA THR A 280 12.11 5.52 -12.42
C THR A 280 11.49 6.75 -11.75
N LEU A 281 10.43 7.27 -12.37
CA LEU A 281 9.57 8.30 -11.78
C LEU A 281 8.37 7.71 -11.01
N ASN A 282 8.21 6.39 -11.01
CA ASN A 282 7.10 5.68 -10.37
C ASN A 282 7.61 4.51 -9.50
N PRO A 283 8.50 4.76 -8.53
CA PRO A 283 9.13 3.70 -7.74
C PRO A 283 8.12 2.97 -6.87
N ILE A 284 8.26 1.65 -6.78
CA ILE A 284 7.58 0.82 -5.77
C ILE A 284 8.57 0.58 -4.63
N PHE A 285 8.31 1.19 -3.47
CA PHE A 285 9.16 1.03 -2.30
C PHE A 285 8.77 -0.21 -1.48
N GLY A 286 7.48 -0.32 -1.15
CA GLY A 286 6.94 -1.41 -0.32
C GLY A 286 7.65 -1.56 1.02
N ARG A 287 7.84 -0.46 1.77
CA ARG A 287 8.61 -0.44 3.02
C ARG A 287 7.79 0.01 4.22
N MET A 288 8.02 -0.64 5.36
CA MET A 288 7.47 -0.28 6.65
C MET A 288 8.59 0.18 7.58
N TYR A 289 8.42 1.34 8.18
CA TYR A 289 9.31 1.89 9.19
C TYR A 289 8.56 2.03 10.50
N GLU A 290 9.22 1.72 11.61
CA GLU A 290 8.65 1.87 12.95
C GLU A 290 9.54 2.79 13.79
N LEU A 291 8.93 3.83 14.35
CA LEU A 291 9.62 4.84 15.15
C LEU A 291 8.84 5.10 16.44
N ASN A 292 9.55 5.41 17.52
CA ASN A 292 8.90 5.95 18.72
C ASN A 292 8.87 7.48 18.65
N CYS A 293 7.83 8.13 19.17
CA CYS A 293 7.80 9.58 19.36
C CYS A 293 7.03 9.97 20.62
N PHE A 294 7.25 11.18 21.11
CA PHE A 294 6.46 11.75 22.22
C PHE A 294 5.48 12.77 21.68
N LEU A 295 4.19 12.48 21.77
CA LEU A 295 3.14 13.45 21.46
C LEU A 295 2.81 14.27 22.72
N PRO A 296 2.64 15.60 22.56
CA PRO A 296 2.60 16.34 21.30
C PRO A 296 3.91 17.07 20.93
N GLN A 297 5.03 16.79 21.62
CA GLN A 297 6.32 17.45 21.40
C GLN A 297 6.91 17.17 20.02
N GLU A 298 6.76 15.94 19.54
CA GLU A 298 7.31 15.43 18.27
C GLU A 298 6.16 15.11 17.30
N LYS A 299 5.26 16.08 17.09
CA LYS A 299 4.04 15.88 16.29
C LYS A 299 4.26 15.85 14.77
N ASP A 300 5.29 16.52 14.26
CA ASP A 300 5.47 16.67 12.81
C ASP A 300 6.28 15.49 12.24
N LEU A 301 5.57 14.55 11.60
CA LEU A 301 6.18 13.50 10.80
C LEU A 301 6.44 14.01 9.40
N LYS A 302 7.71 14.15 9.04
CA LYS A 302 8.15 14.57 7.72
C LYS A 302 8.66 13.36 6.93
N ILE A 303 8.09 13.16 5.74
CA ILE A 303 8.53 12.16 4.77
C ILE A 303 9.07 12.90 3.54
N SER A 304 10.28 12.57 3.12
CA SER A 304 10.96 13.17 1.98
C SER A 304 11.40 12.09 1.00
N VAL A 305 11.32 12.40 -0.28
CA VAL A 305 11.91 11.60 -1.37
C VAL A 305 13.17 12.33 -1.82
N TYR A 306 14.26 11.57 -1.89
CA TYR A 306 15.57 12.03 -2.37
C TYR A 306 15.94 11.24 -3.61
N ASP A 307 16.74 11.85 -4.45
CA ASP A 307 17.36 11.27 -5.63
C ASP A 307 18.78 10.82 -5.28
N TYR A 308 19.11 9.57 -5.55
CA TYR A 308 20.43 9.02 -5.25
C TYR A 308 21.42 9.41 -6.35
N ASP A 309 22.55 9.99 -5.94
CA ASP A 309 23.64 10.28 -6.85
C ASP A 309 24.90 9.46 -6.51
N THR A 310 25.57 8.96 -7.54
CA THR A 310 26.84 8.23 -7.37
C THR A 310 28.04 9.15 -7.13
N LEU A 311 28.06 10.31 -7.77
CA LEU A 311 29.21 11.23 -7.79
C LEU A 311 28.92 12.60 -7.16
N THR A 312 27.66 13.02 -7.14
CA THR A 312 27.19 14.29 -6.59
C THR A 312 26.47 14.08 -5.26
N ARG A 313 26.02 15.17 -4.65
CA ARG A 313 25.23 15.12 -3.42
C ARG A 313 23.78 14.87 -3.80
N ASP A 314 23.20 13.80 -3.24
CA ASP A 314 21.78 13.48 -3.37
C ASP A 314 20.87 14.70 -3.25
N GLU A 315 20.00 14.84 -4.26
CA GLU A 315 19.08 15.96 -4.37
C GLU A 315 17.72 15.62 -3.74
N LYS A 316 17.05 16.63 -3.21
CA LYS A 316 15.72 16.43 -2.61
C LYS A 316 14.64 16.66 -3.66
N VAL A 317 13.95 15.60 -4.05
CA VAL A 317 12.80 15.67 -4.96
C VAL A 317 11.64 16.44 -4.31
N GLY A 318 11.27 16.07 -3.08
CA GLY A 318 10.17 16.74 -2.37
C GLY A 318 9.85 16.15 -1.01
N GLU A 319 8.95 16.80 -0.28
CA GLU A 319 8.48 16.34 1.04
C GLU A 319 6.98 16.52 1.27
N THR A 320 6.45 15.74 2.22
CA THR A 320 5.12 15.92 2.82
C THR A 320 5.24 15.83 4.34
N ILE A 321 4.32 16.48 5.06
CA ILE A 321 4.28 16.51 6.53
C ILE A 321 2.92 16.03 7.01
N ILE A 322 2.89 15.20 8.06
CA ILE A 322 1.70 14.71 8.74
C ILE A 322 1.76 15.18 10.20
N ASP A 323 0.68 15.79 10.68
CA ASP A 323 0.52 16.15 12.09
C ASP A 323 0.00 14.93 12.87
N LEU A 324 0.91 14.22 13.52
CA LEU A 324 0.62 13.01 14.30
C LEU A 324 -0.28 13.29 15.50
N GLU A 325 -0.25 14.50 16.06
CA GLU A 325 -1.13 14.87 17.17
C GLU A 325 -2.59 14.93 16.71
N ASN A 326 -2.86 15.57 15.57
CA ASN A 326 -4.22 15.59 15.01
C ASN A 326 -4.69 14.19 14.60
N ARG A 327 -3.80 13.38 13.98
CA ARG A 327 -4.10 11.97 13.68
C ARG A 327 -4.47 11.18 14.92
N PHE A 328 -3.79 11.43 16.04
CA PHE A 328 -4.01 10.74 17.29
C PHE A 328 -5.30 11.18 18.01
N LEU A 329 -5.59 12.49 18.02
CA LEU A 329 -6.70 13.07 18.79
C LEU A 329 -8.03 13.14 18.03
N SER A 330 -8.01 13.01 16.71
CA SER A 330 -9.22 13.06 15.89
C SER A 330 -10.17 11.91 16.22
N ARG A 331 -11.46 12.25 16.37
CA ARG A 331 -12.54 11.29 16.69
C ARG A 331 -12.94 10.43 15.52
N TYR A 332 -12.47 10.75 14.32
CA TYR A 332 -12.60 9.89 13.14
C TYR A 332 -11.71 8.65 13.23
N GLY A 333 -10.84 8.51 14.25
CA GLY A 333 -10.02 7.31 14.43
C GLY A 333 -8.91 7.17 13.40
N SER A 334 -8.36 8.28 12.92
CA SER A 334 -7.33 8.32 11.89
C SER A 334 -5.95 7.80 12.32
N HIS A 335 -5.77 7.50 13.61
CA HIS A 335 -4.57 6.88 14.15
C HIS A 335 -4.43 5.39 13.81
N CYS A 336 -5.53 4.69 13.55
CA CYS A 336 -5.50 3.31 13.05
C CYS A 336 -6.79 3.02 12.27
N GLY A 337 -6.71 3.00 10.93
CA GLY A 337 -7.89 2.78 10.09
C GLY A 337 -8.53 1.40 10.30
N ILE A 338 -9.87 1.35 10.40
CA ILE A 338 -10.63 0.14 10.71
C ILE A 338 -10.88 -0.76 9.48
N PRO A 339 -10.52 -2.05 9.52
CA PRO A 339 -10.72 -2.97 8.41
C PRO A 339 -12.21 -3.27 8.20
N GLN A 340 -12.50 -3.91 7.06
CA GLN A 340 -13.86 -4.29 6.71
C GLN A 340 -14.40 -5.48 7.53
N GLN A 341 -13.52 -6.41 7.89
CA GLN A 341 -13.77 -7.60 8.70
C GLN A 341 -12.74 -7.73 9.81
N TYR A 342 -13.13 -8.40 10.90
CA TYR A 342 -12.25 -8.69 12.02
C TYR A 342 -11.60 -10.06 11.81
N CYS A 343 -10.32 -10.07 11.44
CA CYS A 343 -9.52 -11.29 11.26
C CYS A 343 -8.48 -11.44 12.37
N ILE A 344 -8.29 -12.67 12.85
CA ILE A 344 -7.27 -13.01 13.88
C ILE A 344 -6.02 -13.64 13.28
N SER A 345 -6.02 -13.92 11.97
CA SER A 345 -4.90 -14.50 11.23
C SER A 345 -4.93 -14.08 9.75
N GLY A 346 -3.92 -14.50 8.98
CA GLY A 346 -3.81 -14.22 7.55
C GLY A 346 -3.41 -12.78 7.24
N VAL A 347 -3.45 -12.42 5.95
CA VAL A 347 -3.05 -11.08 5.46
C VAL A 347 -3.87 -9.93 6.05
N ASN A 348 -5.11 -10.18 6.47
CA ASN A 348 -6.04 -9.18 6.99
C ASN A 348 -6.07 -9.12 8.53
N THR A 349 -5.05 -9.64 9.21
CA THR A 349 -4.99 -9.71 10.68
C THR A 349 -5.20 -8.34 11.33
N TRP A 350 -6.05 -8.30 12.37
CA TRP A 350 -6.32 -7.12 13.18
C TRP A 350 -5.02 -6.56 13.80
N ARG A 351 -4.81 -5.25 13.65
CA ARG A 351 -3.56 -4.58 14.07
C ARG A 351 -3.73 -3.56 15.20
N ASP A 352 -4.96 -3.16 15.51
CA ASP A 352 -5.23 -2.23 16.62
C ASP A 352 -4.93 -2.90 17.97
N GLN A 353 -4.52 -2.11 18.96
CA GLN A 353 -4.26 -2.54 20.34
C GLN A 353 -5.55 -2.92 21.06
N LEU A 354 -6.65 -2.25 20.73
CA LEU A 354 -7.96 -2.50 21.31
C LEU A 354 -8.79 -3.42 20.41
N LYS A 355 -9.62 -4.26 21.02
CA LYS A 355 -10.60 -5.06 20.30
C LYS A 355 -11.77 -4.19 19.80
N PRO A 356 -12.48 -4.59 18.73
CA PRO A 356 -13.67 -3.90 18.27
C PRO A 356 -14.71 -3.60 19.37
N THR A 357 -14.96 -4.53 20.29
CA THR A 357 -15.89 -4.31 21.42
C THR A 357 -15.44 -3.18 22.34
N GLN A 358 -14.13 -3.08 22.63
CA GLN A 358 -13.55 -2.01 23.44
C GLN A 358 -13.56 -0.67 22.71
N LEU A 359 -13.25 -0.66 21.41
CA LEU A 359 -13.37 0.53 20.58
C LEU A 359 -14.83 1.02 20.53
N LEU A 360 -15.80 0.12 20.41
CA LEU A 360 -17.22 0.49 20.41
C LEU A 360 -17.66 1.09 21.74
N GLN A 361 -17.14 0.60 22.88
CA GLN A 361 -17.36 1.22 24.19
C GLN A 361 -16.82 2.66 24.23
N ASN A 362 -15.62 2.89 23.69
CA ASN A 362 -15.02 4.22 23.61
C ASN A 362 -15.84 5.18 22.73
N VAL A 363 -16.32 4.70 21.57
CA VAL A 363 -17.19 5.49 20.69
C VAL A 363 -18.55 5.76 21.34
N ALA A 364 -19.13 4.80 22.06
CA ALA A 364 -20.38 4.99 22.81
C ALA A 364 -20.22 6.13 23.83
N ARG A 365 -19.15 6.06 24.62
CA ARG A 365 -18.82 7.09 25.61
C ARG A 365 -18.64 8.46 24.95
N PHE A 366 -17.89 8.52 23.85
CA PHE A 366 -17.68 9.73 23.08
C PHE A 366 -19.00 10.36 22.60
N LYS A 367 -19.92 9.55 22.07
CA LYS A 367 -21.22 10.02 21.57
C LYS A 367 -22.25 10.27 22.68
N GLY A 368 -21.87 10.09 23.95
CA GLY A 368 -22.77 10.18 25.10
C GLY A 368 -23.84 9.08 25.14
N TYR A 369 -23.60 7.94 24.48
CA TYR A 369 -24.49 6.78 24.49
C TYR A 369 -24.25 5.91 25.72
N ALA A 370 -25.28 5.17 26.12
CA ALA A 370 -25.13 4.11 27.12
C ALA A 370 -24.09 3.07 26.63
N PRO A 371 -23.33 2.43 27.55
CA PRO A 371 -22.40 1.38 27.17
C PRO A 371 -23.08 0.28 26.34
N PRO A 372 -22.41 -0.24 25.28
CA PRO A 372 -22.98 -1.30 24.46
C PRO A 372 -23.28 -2.54 25.31
N ILE A 373 -24.47 -3.12 25.15
CA ILE A 373 -24.90 -4.31 25.90
C ILE A 373 -24.81 -5.53 24.98
N LEU A 374 -23.92 -6.46 25.33
CA LEU A 374 -23.72 -7.73 24.62
C LEU A 374 -24.66 -8.80 25.21
N SER A 375 -25.35 -9.56 24.34
CA SER A 375 -26.14 -10.72 24.76
C SER A 375 -25.28 -11.90 25.21
N GLU A 376 -25.80 -12.77 26.08
CA GLU A 376 -25.06 -13.94 26.60
C GLU A 376 -24.47 -14.86 25.52
N ASN A 377 -25.15 -15.00 24.38
CA ASN A 377 -24.68 -15.84 23.27
C ASN A 377 -23.67 -15.14 22.32
N GLY A 378 -23.31 -13.88 22.58
CA GLY A 378 -22.37 -13.09 21.78
C GLY A 378 -22.86 -12.67 20.39
N ARG A 379 -24.14 -12.86 20.05
CA ARG A 379 -24.68 -12.63 18.69
C ARG A 379 -25.49 -11.36 18.53
N ARG A 380 -25.76 -10.62 19.61
CA ARG A 380 -26.51 -9.36 19.59
C ARG A 380 -25.82 -8.30 20.42
N ILE A 381 -25.78 -7.07 19.90
CA ILE A 381 -25.31 -5.88 20.60
C ILE A 381 -26.40 -4.82 20.55
N ASN A 382 -26.82 -4.30 21.70
CA ASN A 382 -27.62 -3.07 21.79
C ASN A 382 -26.69 -1.86 21.84
N TYR A 383 -26.85 -0.94 20.90
CA TYR A 383 -26.04 0.27 20.80
C TYR A 383 -26.89 1.45 20.33
N GLY A 384 -26.85 2.56 21.07
CA GLY A 384 -27.62 3.76 20.72
C GLY A 384 -29.14 3.54 20.68
N GLY A 385 -29.67 2.58 21.47
CA GLY A 385 -31.09 2.23 21.48
C GLY A 385 -31.54 1.30 20.33
N ARG A 386 -30.61 0.81 19.50
CA ARG A 386 -30.88 -0.14 18.42
C ARG A 386 -30.21 -1.48 18.71
N ASP A 387 -30.92 -2.58 18.43
CA ASP A 387 -30.36 -3.93 18.41
C ASP A 387 -29.71 -4.21 17.06
N TYR A 388 -28.49 -4.74 17.10
CA TYR A 388 -27.76 -5.26 15.95
C TYR A 388 -27.54 -6.76 16.14
N THR A 389 -27.75 -7.55 15.09
CA THR A 389 -27.55 -9.01 15.14
C THR A 389 -26.44 -9.44 14.18
N LEU A 390 -25.73 -10.52 14.54
CA LEU A 390 -24.67 -11.09 13.74
C LEU A 390 -25.20 -11.64 12.41
N GLU A 391 -26.38 -12.25 12.43
CA GLU A 391 -27.04 -12.81 11.25
C GLU A 391 -27.35 -11.73 10.20
N GLU A 392 -27.82 -10.55 10.61
CA GLU A 392 -28.05 -9.41 9.72
C GLU A 392 -26.73 -8.82 9.19
N ALA A 393 -25.72 -8.69 10.06
CA ALA A 393 -24.43 -8.10 9.71
C ALA A 393 -23.63 -8.96 8.70
N GLU A 394 -23.91 -10.26 8.64
CA GLU A 394 -23.19 -11.26 7.84
C GLU A 394 -24.03 -11.86 6.72
N ALA A 395 -25.25 -11.34 6.52
CA ALA A 395 -26.08 -11.70 5.39
C ALA A 395 -25.32 -11.50 4.07
N ASN A 396 -25.28 -12.56 3.25
CA ASN A 396 -24.61 -12.59 1.94
C ASN A 396 -23.08 -12.42 1.96
N LYS A 397 -22.41 -12.61 3.11
CA LYS A 397 -20.94 -12.60 3.20
C LYS A 397 -20.37 -14.01 3.14
N ILE A 398 -19.25 -14.17 2.45
CA ILE A 398 -18.47 -15.41 2.45
C ILE A 398 -17.63 -15.45 3.72
N LEU A 399 -17.92 -16.40 4.60
CA LEU A 399 -17.12 -16.61 5.80
C LEU A 399 -15.87 -17.43 5.46
N HIS A 400 -14.71 -17.01 5.99
CA HIS A 400 -13.44 -17.70 5.80
C HIS A 400 -12.74 -17.97 7.13
N GLN A 401 -11.75 -18.86 7.10
CA GLN A 401 -11.08 -19.42 8.30
C GLN A 401 -10.36 -18.39 9.20
N HIS A 402 -10.03 -17.22 8.67
CA HIS A 402 -9.28 -16.19 9.39
C HIS A 402 -10.14 -15.28 10.28
N LEU A 403 -11.46 -15.36 10.16
CA LEU A 403 -12.40 -14.51 10.89
C LEU A 403 -12.33 -14.78 12.41
N GLY A 404 -12.39 -13.71 13.20
CA GLY A 404 -12.40 -13.79 14.66
C GLY A 404 -13.79 -14.09 15.26
N PRO A 405 -13.92 -14.01 16.60
CA PRO A 405 -15.18 -14.25 17.31
C PRO A 405 -16.33 -13.34 16.82
N GLY A 406 -17.56 -13.84 16.91
CA GLY A 406 -18.76 -13.17 16.38
C GLY A 406 -19.04 -11.82 17.01
N GLU A 407 -18.84 -11.69 18.32
CA GLU A 407 -19.04 -10.46 19.08
C GLU A 407 -18.12 -9.33 18.59
N GLU A 408 -16.88 -9.64 18.23
CA GLU A 408 -15.92 -8.67 17.71
C GLU A 408 -16.23 -8.29 16.26
N ARG A 409 -16.67 -9.26 15.44
CA ARG A 409 -17.13 -9.01 14.07
C ARG A 409 -18.36 -8.10 14.04
N LEU A 410 -19.31 -8.34 14.94
CA LEU A 410 -20.51 -7.51 15.08
C LEU A 410 -20.17 -6.11 15.60
N ALA A 411 -19.30 -5.99 16.60
CA ALA A 411 -18.85 -4.69 17.09
C ALA A 411 -18.13 -3.88 16.00
N LEU A 412 -17.27 -4.52 15.19
CA LEU A 412 -16.64 -3.87 14.04
C LEU A 412 -17.66 -3.43 12.99
N HIS A 413 -18.68 -4.26 12.71
CA HIS A 413 -19.76 -3.87 11.81
C HIS A 413 -20.45 -2.58 12.27
N ILE A 414 -20.74 -2.46 13.57
CA ILE A 414 -21.31 -1.24 14.15
C ILE A 414 -20.32 -0.07 14.03
N LEU A 415 -19.04 -0.25 14.38
CA LEU A 415 -18.00 0.78 14.28
C LEU A 415 -17.88 1.37 12.88
N ARG A 416 -17.98 0.55 11.83
CA ARG A 416 -17.95 1.01 10.43
C ARG A 416 -19.10 1.95 10.06
N THR A 417 -20.19 1.94 10.83
CA THR A 417 -21.32 2.88 10.65
C THR A 417 -21.15 4.18 11.43
N GLN A 418 -20.06 4.35 12.17
CA GLN A 418 -19.86 5.49 13.08
C GLN A 418 -19.12 6.68 12.46
N GLY A 419 -18.75 6.60 11.17
CA GLY A 419 -17.99 7.64 10.46
C GLY A 419 -16.48 7.58 10.70
N LEU A 420 -15.96 6.44 11.14
CA LEU A 420 -14.53 6.25 11.37
C LEU A 420 -13.77 6.05 10.06
N VAL A 421 -12.50 6.45 10.06
CA VAL A 421 -11.56 6.25 8.96
C VAL A 421 -11.40 4.75 8.70
N PRO A 422 -11.74 4.26 7.49
CA PRO A 422 -11.51 2.87 7.15
C PRO A 422 -10.01 2.57 7.02
N GLU A 423 -9.66 1.30 7.03
CA GLU A 423 -8.34 0.84 6.57
C GLU A 423 -8.09 1.40 5.17
N HIS A 424 -6.94 2.06 4.98
CA HIS A 424 -6.71 2.86 3.81
C HIS A 424 -5.26 2.94 3.37
N VAL A 425 -5.08 3.41 2.14
CA VAL A 425 -3.85 4.03 1.62
C VAL A 425 -4.23 5.44 1.18
N GLU A 426 -3.47 6.45 1.59
CA GLU A 426 -3.65 7.84 1.16
C GLU A 426 -2.57 8.26 0.16
N THR A 427 -2.88 9.21 -0.71
CA THR A 427 -1.96 9.72 -1.73
C THR A 427 -1.58 11.15 -1.38
N ARG A 428 -0.36 11.37 -0.93
CA ARG A 428 0.13 12.68 -0.47
C ARG A 428 0.94 13.37 -1.56
N THR A 429 0.71 14.66 -1.74
CA THR A 429 1.49 15.48 -2.68
C THR A 429 2.85 15.81 -2.09
N LEU A 430 3.90 15.70 -2.89
CA LEU A 430 5.25 16.13 -2.52
C LEU A 430 5.47 17.57 -2.97
N TYR A 431 6.07 18.38 -2.09
CA TYR A 431 6.42 19.77 -2.37
C TYR A 431 7.90 20.02 -2.12
N SER A 432 8.47 20.95 -2.90
CA SER A 432 9.83 21.45 -2.69
C SER A 432 9.80 22.68 -1.78
N THR A 433 10.82 22.84 -0.94
CA THR A 433 10.98 24.07 -0.14
C THR A 433 11.25 25.31 -1.00
N PHE A 434 11.73 25.13 -2.23
CA PHE A 434 11.98 26.20 -3.18
C PHE A 434 10.74 26.54 -4.03
N GLN A 435 9.83 25.57 -4.22
CA GLN A 435 8.61 25.71 -5.02
C GLN A 435 7.41 25.11 -4.27
N PRO A 436 6.95 25.75 -3.17
CA PRO A 436 5.95 25.17 -2.27
C PRO A 436 4.56 25.00 -2.90
N ASN A 437 4.29 25.65 -4.03
CA ASN A 437 3.00 25.61 -4.72
C ASN A 437 3.00 24.67 -5.95
N ILE A 438 4.11 24.01 -6.25
CA ILE A 438 4.26 23.12 -7.41
C ILE A 438 4.45 21.69 -6.90
N SER A 439 3.63 20.77 -7.39
CA SER A 439 3.76 19.34 -7.06
C SER A 439 5.05 18.78 -7.66
N GLN A 440 5.80 18.02 -6.86
CA GLN A 440 7.03 17.32 -7.25
C GLN A 440 6.77 15.82 -7.48
N GLY A 441 5.50 15.46 -7.72
CA GLY A 441 4.99 14.09 -7.70
C GLY A 441 4.16 13.79 -6.46
N LYS A 442 3.76 12.52 -6.33
CA LYS A 442 2.88 12.04 -5.25
C LYS A 442 3.43 10.77 -4.60
N LEU A 443 3.10 10.56 -3.34
CA LEU A 443 3.50 9.40 -2.54
C LEU A 443 2.26 8.68 -1.99
N GLN A 444 2.10 7.41 -2.32
CA GLN A 444 1.08 6.54 -1.74
C GLN A 444 1.60 5.88 -0.47
N MET A 445 0.92 6.13 0.65
CA MET A 445 1.36 5.70 1.96
C MET A 445 0.21 5.70 2.98
N TRP A 446 0.46 5.21 4.19
CA TRP A 446 -0.38 5.52 5.36
C TRP A 446 0.48 5.46 6.64
N VAL A 447 -0.10 5.96 7.74
CA VAL A 447 0.55 5.99 9.05
C VAL A 447 -0.41 5.49 10.10
N ASP A 448 0.07 4.59 10.95
CA ASP A 448 -0.61 4.19 12.18
C ASP A 448 0.14 4.74 13.41
N VAL A 449 -0.60 5.19 14.43
CA VAL A 449 -0.08 5.78 15.68
C VAL A 449 -0.65 5.03 16.89
N PHE A 450 0.21 4.37 17.65
CA PHE A 450 -0.15 3.49 18.75
C PHE A 450 0.42 3.98 20.09
N PRO A 451 -0.39 4.39 21.07
CA PRO A 451 0.13 4.82 22.36
C PRO A 451 0.66 3.62 23.16
N LYS A 452 1.89 3.72 23.68
CA LYS A 452 2.50 2.63 24.45
C LYS A 452 1.75 2.27 25.73
N SER A 453 0.93 3.19 26.25
CA SER A 453 0.09 2.98 27.43
C SER A 453 -0.95 1.88 27.25
N LEU A 454 -1.31 1.52 26.01
CA LEU A 454 -2.26 0.43 25.71
C LEU A 454 -1.58 -0.93 25.44
N GLY A 455 -0.26 -1.03 25.62
CA GLY A 455 0.50 -2.25 25.34
C GLY A 455 1.03 -2.31 23.90
N PRO A 456 1.47 -3.48 23.41
CA PRO A 456 1.98 -3.60 22.05
C PRO A 456 0.84 -3.63 21.01
N PRO A 457 0.99 -2.98 19.84
CA PRO A 457 0.06 -3.13 18.73
C PRO A 457 0.13 -4.53 18.11
N GLY A 458 -0.88 -4.88 17.30
CA GLY A 458 -0.88 -6.12 16.52
C GLY A 458 0.26 -6.17 15.49
N PRO A 459 0.39 -7.28 14.73
CA PRO A 459 1.49 -7.43 13.77
C PRO A 459 1.44 -6.36 12.66
N PRO A 460 2.60 -5.85 12.20
CA PRO A 460 2.62 -4.94 11.06
C PRO A 460 2.30 -5.68 9.76
N PHE A 461 1.71 -4.98 8.79
CA PHE A 461 1.58 -5.53 7.44
C PHE A 461 2.95 -5.72 6.77
N ASN A 462 3.15 -6.88 6.14
CA ASN A 462 4.28 -7.08 5.24
C ASN A 462 3.92 -6.53 3.86
N ILE A 463 4.50 -5.38 3.51
CA ILE A 463 4.32 -4.74 2.21
C ILE A 463 5.57 -4.81 1.32
N THR A 464 6.54 -5.66 1.68
CA THR A 464 7.74 -5.86 0.84
C THR A 464 7.30 -6.24 -0.58
N PRO A 465 7.86 -5.59 -1.63
CA PRO A 465 7.51 -5.91 -3.01
C PRO A 465 7.75 -7.39 -3.32
N ARG A 466 6.90 -7.96 -4.17
CA ARG A 466 7.03 -9.34 -4.61
C ARG A 466 8.37 -9.52 -5.32
N LYS A 467 9.12 -10.54 -4.93
CA LYS A 467 10.35 -10.95 -5.63
C LYS A 467 10.04 -12.16 -6.48
N ALA A 468 10.59 -12.16 -7.70
CA ALA A 468 10.52 -13.33 -8.55
C ALA A 468 11.24 -14.51 -7.89
N LYS A 469 10.66 -15.70 -8.06
CA LYS A 469 11.25 -16.97 -7.67
C LYS A 469 11.85 -17.62 -8.92
N LYS A 470 12.97 -18.31 -8.78
CA LYS A 470 13.57 -19.07 -9.88
C LYS A 470 12.78 -20.35 -10.15
N TYR A 471 12.51 -20.58 -11.42
CA TYR A 471 11.91 -21.80 -11.96
C TYR A 471 12.77 -22.32 -13.10
N ILE A 472 12.60 -23.60 -13.41
CA ILE A 472 13.22 -24.25 -14.55
C ILE A 472 12.14 -24.95 -15.37
N LEU A 473 12.05 -24.60 -16.64
CA LEU A 473 11.28 -25.34 -17.62
C LEU A 473 12.20 -26.37 -18.29
N ARG A 474 11.85 -27.64 -18.18
CA ARG A 474 12.53 -28.75 -18.85
C ARG A 474 11.64 -29.21 -19.99
N VAL A 475 12.23 -29.27 -21.18
CA VAL A 475 11.55 -29.74 -22.40
C VAL A 475 12.34 -30.89 -22.94
N ILE A 476 11.76 -32.08 -23.04
CA ILE A 476 12.39 -33.20 -23.71
C ILE A 476 11.75 -33.31 -25.08
N VAL A 477 12.53 -33.12 -26.14
CA VAL A 477 12.12 -33.38 -27.52
C VAL A 477 12.39 -34.85 -27.79
N TRP A 478 11.33 -35.62 -27.99
CA TRP A 478 11.43 -37.05 -28.28
C TRP A 478 11.52 -37.25 -29.79
N ASN A 479 10.45 -36.89 -30.50
CA ASN A 479 10.27 -37.21 -31.90
C ASN A 479 9.64 -36.06 -32.69
N THR A 480 9.80 -36.08 -34.00
CA THR A 480 8.98 -35.32 -34.96
C THR A 480 8.25 -36.27 -35.90
N LYS A 481 7.12 -35.84 -36.46
CA LYS A 481 6.34 -36.61 -37.44
C LYS A 481 5.59 -35.70 -38.40
N ASP A 482 5.37 -36.17 -39.63
CA ASP A 482 4.68 -35.45 -40.70
C ASP A 482 5.31 -34.06 -40.98
N VAL A 483 6.63 -33.93 -40.80
CA VAL A 483 7.38 -32.71 -41.11
C VAL A 483 7.46 -32.56 -42.63
N LEU A 484 7.29 -31.33 -43.12
CA LEU A 484 7.43 -31.04 -44.55
C LEU A 484 8.86 -31.32 -45.01
N LEU A 485 9.01 -32.03 -46.13
CA LEU A 485 10.29 -32.35 -46.76
C LEU A 485 10.66 -31.22 -47.73
N ASP A 486 11.83 -30.61 -47.55
CA ASP A 486 12.24 -29.40 -48.30
C ASP A 486 13.48 -29.61 -49.19
N GLU A 487 14.18 -30.76 -49.09
CA GLU A 487 15.32 -31.11 -49.94
C GLU A 487 15.06 -32.26 -50.92
N LYS A 488 15.91 -32.39 -51.94
CA LYS A 488 16.01 -33.56 -52.82
C LYS A 488 17.38 -34.22 -52.70
N SER A 489 17.38 -35.50 -52.34
CA SER A 489 18.57 -36.34 -52.24
C SER A 489 19.29 -36.49 -53.58
N ILE A 490 20.53 -37.01 -53.55
CA ILE A 490 21.35 -37.31 -54.74
C ILE A 490 20.66 -38.34 -55.67
N THR A 491 19.72 -39.14 -55.13
CA THR A 491 18.89 -40.11 -55.86
C THR A 491 17.57 -39.51 -56.37
N GLY A 492 17.26 -38.25 -56.05
CA GLY A 492 16.06 -37.52 -56.47
C GLY A 492 14.85 -37.68 -55.53
N GLU A 493 15.00 -38.40 -54.42
CA GLU A 493 13.96 -38.58 -53.38
C GLU A 493 13.88 -37.35 -52.48
N GLU A 494 12.67 -36.93 -52.11
CA GLU A 494 12.45 -35.82 -51.17
C GLU A 494 12.91 -36.22 -49.76
N MET A 495 13.64 -35.34 -49.08
CA MET A 495 14.17 -35.58 -47.73
C MET A 495 14.34 -34.28 -46.95
N SER A 496 14.55 -34.37 -45.63
CA SER A 496 14.99 -33.24 -44.78
C SER A 496 15.96 -33.70 -43.69
N ASP A 497 16.91 -32.83 -43.35
CA ASP A 497 17.86 -32.96 -42.24
C ASP A 497 17.30 -32.21 -41.01
N ILE A 498 16.34 -32.82 -40.31
CA ILE A 498 15.49 -32.16 -39.32
C ILE A 498 16.23 -31.88 -38.01
N TYR A 499 16.05 -30.69 -37.45
CA TYR A 499 16.35 -30.41 -36.05
C TYR A 499 15.36 -29.45 -35.42
N VAL A 500 15.32 -29.42 -34.08
CA VAL A 500 14.35 -28.61 -33.32
C VAL A 500 15.07 -27.52 -32.53
N LYS A 501 14.56 -26.29 -32.58
CA LYS A 501 15.00 -25.12 -31.82
C LYS A 501 13.94 -24.74 -30.79
N GLY A 502 14.35 -24.33 -29.59
CA GLY A 502 13.45 -23.91 -28.53
C GLY A 502 13.98 -22.76 -27.68
N TRP A 503 13.10 -21.86 -27.25
CA TRP A 503 13.43 -20.79 -26.29
C TRP A 503 12.20 -20.22 -25.59
N MET A 504 12.42 -19.46 -24.53
CA MET A 504 11.41 -18.63 -23.88
C MET A 504 11.63 -17.15 -24.28
N PRO A 505 10.60 -16.39 -24.67
CA PRO A 505 10.72 -14.96 -24.94
C PRO A 505 11.35 -14.22 -23.76
N GLY A 506 12.11 -13.16 -24.05
CA GLY A 506 12.86 -12.38 -23.07
C GLY A 506 14.13 -13.06 -22.55
N ASN A 507 14.35 -14.34 -22.86
CA ASN A 507 15.57 -15.08 -22.57
C ASN A 507 16.18 -15.67 -23.86
N GLU A 508 16.21 -14.87 -24.93
CA GLU A 508 16.63 -15.32 -26.27
C GLU A 508 18.09 -15.79 -26.32
N GLU A 509 18.95 -15.28 -25.44
CA GLU A 509 20.34 -15.71 -25.26
C GLU A 509 20.47 -17.18 -24.83
N ASN A 510 19.42 -17.76 -24.24
CA ASN A 510 19.36 -19.16 -23.83
C ASN A 510 18.67 -20.07 -24.85
N LYS A 511 18.53 -19.62 -26.11
CA LYS A 511 18.01 -20.45 -27.21
C LYS A 511 18.82 -21.75 -27.34
N GLN A 512 18.12 -22.88 -27.39
CA GLN A 512 18.71 -24.21 -27.48
C GLN A 512 18.24 -24.92 -28.76
N LYS A 513 19.06 -25.84 -29.26
CA LYS A 513 18.73 -26.71 -30.40
C LYS A 513 19.13 -28.15 -30.12
N THR A 514 18.43 -29.08 -30.75
CA THR A 514 18.79 -30.50 -30.75
C THR A 514 20.01 -30.75 -31.64
N ASP A 515 20.49 -31.99 -31.65
CA ASP A 515 21.24 -32.54 -32.78
C ASP A 515 20.36 -32.65 -34.04
N VAL A 516 20.99 -32.94 -35.17
CA VAL A 516 20.35 -33.06 -36.48
C VAL A 516 20.03 -34.53 -36.75
N HIS A 517 18.79 -34.81 -37.12
CA HIS A 517 18.37 -36.09 -37.67
C HIS A 517 18.54 -36.06 -39.19
N TYR A 518 19.56 -36.76 -39.69
CA TYR A 518 19.91 -36.73 -41.11
C TYR A 518 19.03 -37.66 -41.95
N ARG A 519 18.64 -37.20 -43.15
CA ARG A 519 17.94 -37.97 -44.18
C ARG A 519 16.60 -38.55 -43.72
N SER A 520 15.73 -37.71 -43.16
CA SER A 520 14.32 -38.07 -42.96
C SER A 520 13.64 -38.19 -44.33
N LEU A 521 13.05 -39.36 -44.64
CA LEU A 521 12.37 -39.64 -45.91
C LEU A 521 10.84 -39.54 -45.80
N ASP A 522 10.32 -39.56 -44.58
CA ASP A 522 8.89 -39.59 -44.26
C ASP A 522 8.49 -38.46 -43.30
N GLY A 523 9.41 -37.54 -42.99
CA GLY A 523 9.20 -36.44 -42.06
C GLY A 523 9.25 -36.87 -40.60
N GLU A 524 9.72 -38.09 -40.30
CA GLU A 524 10.00 -38.55 -38.94
C GLU A 524 11.43 -38.19 -38.48
N GLY A 525 11.59 -37.88 -37.20
CA GLY A 525 12.88 -37.60 -36.59
C GLY A 525 12.90 -38.03 -35.12
N ASN A 526 14.05 -38.47 -34.61
CA ASN A 526 14.22 -38.96 -33.24
C ASN A 526 15.47 -38.34 -32.61
N PHE A 527 15.33 -37.79 -31.40
CA PHE A 527 16.34 -36.92 -30.77
C PHE A 527 16.72 -37.35 -29.35
N ASN A 528 15.73 -37.71 -28.51
CA ASN A 528 15.90 -37.90 -27.06
C ASN A 528 16.70 -36.76 -26.40
N TRP A 529 16.29 -35.51 -26.63
CA TRP A 529 17.09 -34.34 -26.30
C TRP A 529 16.40 -33.42 -25.29
N ARG A 530 17.09 -33.01 -24.21
CA ARG A 530 16.55 -32.09 -23.21
C ARG A 530 16.97 -30.64 -23.42
N PHE A 531 16.02 -29.72 -23.46
CA PHE A 531 16.24 -28.31 -23.17
C PHE A 531 16.00 -28.00 -21.71
N VAL A 532 16.84 -27.14 -21.13
CA VAL A 532 16.73 -26.67 -19.74
C VAL A 532 16.73 -25.14 -19.75
N PHE A 533 15.59 -24.54 -19.44
CA PHE A 533 15.39 -23.08 -19.44
C PHE A 533 15.16 -22.58 -18.02
N PRO A 534 16.16 -21.97 -17.37
CA PRO A 534 15.94 -21.22 -16.13
C PRO A 534 15.20 -19.92 -16.43
N PHE A 535 14.26 -19.53 -15.57
CA PHE A 535 13.54 -18.27 -15.67
C PHE A 535 13.09 -17.77 -14.29
N ASP A 536 13.00 -16.45 -14.14
CA ASP A 536 12.47 -15.80 -12.96
C ASP A 536 10.97 -15.57 -13.11
N TYR A 537 10.18 -15.95 -12.10
CA TYR A 537 8.72 -16.00 -12.19
C TYR A 537 8.04 -15.48 -10.93
N LEU A 538 6.95 -14.72 -11.11
CA LEU A 538 6.09 -14.21 -10.05
C LEU A 538 4.77 -15.02 -10.00
N PRO A 539 4.62 -15.99 -9.08
CA PRO A 539 3.43 -16.86 -9.04
C PRO A 539 2.10 -16.12 -8.85
N ALA A 540 2.10 -15.05 -8.05
CA ALA A 540 0.89 -14.27 -7.77
C ALA A 540 0.41 -13.44 -8.98
N GLU A 541 1.33 -13.04 -9.86
CA GLU A 541 1.02 -12.28 -11.09
C GLU A 541 0.99 -13.15 -12.34
N GLN A 542 1.49 -14.37 -12.27
CA GLN A 542 1.57 -15.29 -13.41
C GLN A 542 2.45 -14.77 -14.57
N LEU A 543 3.53 -14.05 -14.24
CA LEU A 543 4.44 -13.42 -15.21
C LEU A 543 5.91 -13.77 -14.93
N CYS A 544 6.71 -13.83 -16.00
CA CYS A 544 8.16 -13.89 -15.95
C CYS A 544 8.76 -12.50 -15.75
N ILE A 545 9.88 -12.42 -15.04
CA ILE A 545 10.70 -11.22 -14.90
C ILE A 545 11.95 -11.37 -15.75
N VAL A 546 12.24 -10.34 -16.55
CA VAL A 546 13.41 -10.27 -17.41
C VAL A 546 14.15 -8.98 -17.11
N SER A 547 15.41 -9.09 -16.69
CA SER A 547 16.24 -7.93 -16.36
C SER A 547 17.28 -7.68 -17.46
N LYS A 548 17.23 -6.52 -18.14
CA LYS A 548 18.21 -6.11 -19.16
C LYS A 548 18.93 -4.84 -18.72
N LYS A 549 20.24 -4.77 -18.97
CA LYS A 549 20.98 -3.51 -18.87
C LYS A 549 20.73 -2.70 -20.14
N GLU A 550 20.44 -1.41 -20.02
CA GLU A 550 20.26 -0.52 -21.17
C GLU A 550 21.56 -0.37 -21.97
N HIS A 551 22.68 -0.22 -21.26
CA HIS A 551 24.04 -0.25 -21.82
C HIS A 551 24.94 -1.17 -20.98
N PHE A 552 26.03 -1.68 -21.57
CA PHE A 552 26.98 -2.55 -20.85
C PHE A 552 27.55 -1.90 -19.57
N TRP A 553 27.68 -0.56 -19.59
CA TRP A 553 28.17 0.26 -18.49
C TRP A 553 27.09 0.71 -17.51
N SER A 554 25.80 0.46 -17.80
CA SER A 554 24.72 0.76 -16.86
C SER A 554 24.96 -0.02 -15.56
N LEU A 555 24.95 0.69 -14.44
CA LEU A 555 25.06 0.10 -13.11
C LEU A 555 23.87 -0.83 -12.87
N ASP A 556 22.67 -0.32 -13.14
CA ASP A 556 21.40 -0.98 -12.86
C ASP A 556 20.76 -1.64 -14.09
N LYS A 557 19.90 -2.63 -13.83
CA LYS A 557 19.12 -3.36 -14.84
C LYS A 557 17.68 -2.88 -14.82
N THR A 558 17.07 -2.72 -15.98
CA THR A 558 15.63 -2.50 -16.13
C THR A 558 14.91 -3.84 -16.15
N GLU A 559 13.83 -3.96 -15.39
CA GLU A 559 13.00 -5.17 -15.32
C GLU A 559 11.74 -5.07 -16.19
N PHE A 560 11.44 -6.13 -16.93
CA PHE A 560 10.26 -6.26 -17.77
C PHE A 560 9.44 -7.48 -17.34
N ARG A 561 8.10 -7.34 -17.39
CA ARG A 561 7.16 -8.43 -17.08
C ARG A 561 6.58 -8.98 -18.37
N ILE A 562 6.73 -10.29 -18.60
CA ILE A 562 6.23 -10.94 -19.82
C ILE A 562 5.49 -12.26 -19.50
N PRO A 563 4.52 -12.68 -20.32
CA PRO A 563 3.87 -13.99 -20.14
C PRO A 563 4.87 -15.15 -20.28
N PRO A 564 4.74 -16.22 -19.47
CA PRO A 564 5.58 -17.40 -19.59
C PRO A 564 5.17 -18.18 -20.84
N LYS A 565 5.92 -18.01 -21.92
CA LYS A 565 5.70 -18.69 -23.20
C LYS A 565 6.91 -19.54 -23.58
N LEU A 566 6.66 -20.66 -24.24
CA LEU A 566 7.67 -21.51 -24.87
C LEU A 566 7.44 -21.49 -26.38
N ILE A 567 8.49 -21.18 -27.14
CA ILE A 567 8.47 -21.26 -28.60
C ILE A 567 9.32 -22.44 -29.01
N ILE A 568 8.76 -23.33 -29.82
CA ILE A 568 9.44 -24.47 -30.45
C ILE A 568 9.34 -24.31 -31.96
N GLN A 569 10.45 -24.54 -32.65
CA GLN A 569 10.53 -24.48 -34.11
C GLN A 569 11.20 -25.71 -34.67
N ILE A 570 10.71 -26.16 -35.83
CA ILE A 570 11.29 -27.23 -36.64
C ILE A 570 12.03 -26.57 -37.81
N TRP A 571 13.25 -27.04 -38.09
CA TRP A 571 14.13 -26.50 -39.11
C TRP A 571 14.75 -27.64 -39.93
N ASP A 572 15.07 -27.35 -41.18
CA ASP A 572 15.91 -28.18 -42.05
C ASP A 572 17.36 -27.70 -41.98
N ASN A 573 18.33 -28.61 -41.93
CA ASN A 573 19.75 -28.27 -41.85
C ASN A 573 20.43 -28.47 -43.20
N ASP A 574 20.48 -27.38 -43.97
CA ASP A 574 21.20 -27.32 -45.23
C ASP A 574 22.73 -27.36 -45.07
N LYS A 575 23.41 -28.16 -45.89
CA LYS A 575 24.88 -28.22 -45.87
C LYS A 575 25.57 -27.07 -46.61
N PHE A 576 24.88 -26.45 -47.55
CA PHE A 576 25.46 -25.45 -48.46
C PHE A 576 24.62 -24.16 -48.60
N SER A 577 23.50 -24.07 -47.88
CA SER A 577 22.55 -22.95 -47.83
C SER A 577 22.28 -22.52 -46.38
N LEU A 578 21.46 -21.48 -46.20
CA LEU A 578 20.91 -21.17 -44.87
C LEU A 578 19.81 -22.19 -44.56
N ASP A 579 19.85 -22.75 -43.35
CA ASP A 579 18.81 -23.64 -42.80
C ASP A 579 17.39 -23.11 -43.05
N ASP A 580 16.51 -23.95 -43.60
CA ASP A 580 15.12 -23.60 -43.88
C ASP A 580 14.19 -23.75 -42.66
N TYR A 581 13.28 -22.80 -42.49
CA TYR A 581 12.28 -22.79 -41.43
C TYR A 581 11.04 -23.60 -41.85
N LEU A 582 10.76 -24.68 -41.13
CA LEU A 582 9.66 -25.60 -41.49
C LEU A 582 8.37 -25.28 -40.72
N GLY A 583 8.44 -24.95 -39.43
CA GLY A 583 7.25 -24.59 -38.67
C GLY A 583 7.49 -24.26 -37.20
N CYS A 584 6.47 -23.78 -36.51
CA CYS A 584 6.54 -23.44 -35.09
C CYS A 584 5.30 -23.84 -34.29
N VAL A 585 5.47 -23.92 -32.98
CA VAL A 585 4.39 -23.91 -32.01
C VAL A 585 4.75 -22.98 -30.86
N GLU A 586 3.80 -22.12 -30.47
CA GLU A 586 3.91 -21.26 -29.30
C GLU A 586 2.97 -21.77 -28.21
N LEU A 587 3.53 -22.02 -27.02
CA LEU A 587 2.80 -22.55 -25.87
C LEU A 587 2.84 -21.54 -24.72
N ASP A 588 1.68 -20.99 -24.36
CA ASP A 588 1.47 -20.28 -23.10
C ASP A 588 1.45 -21.29 -21.96
N LEU A 589 2.36 -21.17 -20.99
CA LEU A 589 2.50 -22.14 -19.88
C LEU A 589 1.33 -22.09 -18.88
N HIS A 590 0.53 -21.01 -18.87
CA HIS A 590 -0.70 -20.92 -18.09
C HIS A 590 -1.92 -21.47 -18.83
N LYS A 591 -1.91 -21.40 -20.15
CA LYS A 591 -3.00 -21.84 -21.02
C LYS A 591 -2.47 -22.80 -22.08
N THR A 592 -1.75 -23.82 -21.63
CA THR A 592 -1.09 -24.78 -22.52
C THR A 592 -2.13 -25.67 -23.15
N ILE A 593 -2.05 -25.84 -24.47
CA ILE A 593 -2.89 -26.77 -25.22
C ILE A 593 -2.55 -28.19 -24.75
N MET A 594 -3.58 -28.96 -24.37
CA MET A 594 -3.38 -30.35 -23.96
C MET A 594 -2.82 -31.17 -25.12
N PRO A 595 -1.68 -31.87 -24.95
CA PRO A 595 -1.07 -32.62 -26.03
C PRO A 595 -1.91 -33.82 -26.44
N ALA A 596 -1.83 -34.20 -27.71
CA ALA A 596 -2.41 -35.45 -28.20
C ALA A 596 -1.55 -36.62 -27.75
N LYS A 597 -2.18 -37.72 -27.29
CA LYS A 597 -1.44 -38.92 -26.83
C LYS A 597 -0.76 -39.69 -27.97
N VAL A 598 -1.25 -39.53 -29.19
CA VAL A 598 -0.79 -40.20 -30.41
C VAL A 598 -0.78 -39.19 -31.56
N PRO A 599 0.15 -39.30 -32.53
CA PRO A 599 0.33 -38.29 -33.56
C PRO A 599 -0.86 -38.19 -34.54
N GLU A 600 -1.66 -39.25 -34.71
CA GLU A 600 -2.83 -39.25 -35.60
C GLU A 600 -3.97 -38.37 -35.05
N LYS A 601 -3.98 -38.13 -33.73
CA LYS A 601 -4.93 -37.23 -33.06
C LYS A 601 -4.38 -35.81 -32.88
N CYS A 602 -3.15 -35.55 -33.34
CA CYS A 602 -2.51 -34.26 -33.30
C CYS A 602 -2.82 -33.50 -34.59
N ASN A 603 -3.62 -32.43 -34.52
CA ASN A 603 -4.04 -31.66 -35.69
C ASN A 603 -4.15 -30.16 -35.37
N ILE A 604 -4.29 -29.34 -36.42
CA ILE A 604 -4.29 -27.87 -36.31
C ILE A 604 -5.46 -27.32 -35.49
N ASP A 605 -6.60 -28.05 -35.45
CA ASP A 605 -7.81 -27.68 -34.69
C ASP A 605 -7.57 -27.63 -33.18
N MET A 606 -6.46 -28.18 -32.69
CA MET A 606 -6.04 -28.05 -31.29
C MET A 606 -5.62 -26.62 -30.92
N LEU A 607 -5.29 -25.76 -31.90
CA LEU A 607 -4.80 -24.40 -31.67
C LEU A 607 -5.97 -23.41 -31.41
N PRO A 608 -5.93 -22.60 -30.34
CA PRO A 608 -7.04 -21.71 -29.92
C PRO A 608 -7.54 -20.68 -30.93
N GLU A 609 -6.70 -20.29 -31.89
CA GLU A 609 -7.01 -19.21 -32.86
C GLU A 609 -7.42 -19.75 -34.23
N TYR A 610 -7.45 -21.07 -34.44
CA TYR A 610 -7.90 -21.69 -35.69
C TYR A 610 -9.43 -21.82 -35.69
N LYS A 611 -10.13 -20.88 -36.34
CA LYS A 611 -11.60 -20.94 -36.53
C LYS A 611 -11.96 -21.66 -37.82
N ALA A 612 -11.86 -22.98 -37.84
CA ALA A 612 -12.52 -23.81 -38.83
C ALA A 612 -13.88 -24.26 -38.27
N ASP A 613 -14.92 -23.49 -38.58
CA ASP A 613 -16.33 -23.76 -38.29
C ASP A 613 -16.82 -23.77 -36.83
N SER A 614 -17.98 -23.14 -36.66
CA SER A 614 -18.70 -22.86 -35.40
C SER A 614 -19.29 -24.09 -34.69
N SER A 615 -18.83 -25.30 -35.02
CA SER A 615 -19.37 -26.57 -34.51
C SER A 615 -18.37 -27.40 -33.68
N GLN A 616 -17.11 -26.98 -33.56
CA GLN A 616 -16.10 -27.73 -32.81
C GLN A 616 -16.06 -27.35 -31.31
N LYS A 617 -15.84 -28.36 -30.45
CA LYS A 617 -15.65 -28.20 -29.00
C LYS A 617 -14.41 -27.33 -28.74
N ALA A 618 -14.51 -26.38 -27.82
CA ALA A 618 -13.40 -25.52 -27.43
C ALA A 618 -12.12 -26.33 -27.11
N PRO A 619 -10.93 -25.85 -27.54
CA PRO A 619 -9.67 -26.55 -27.30
C PRO A 619 -9.45 -26.76 -25.81
N ARG A 620 -9.02 -27.98 -25.45
CA ARG A 620 -8.73 -28.34 -24.06
C ARG A 620 -7.40 -27.70 -23.66
N ILE A 621 -7.46 -26.71 -22.77
CA ILE A 621 -6.29 -26.02 -22.20
C ILE A 621 -6.12 -26.36 -20.72
N ALA A 622 -4.89 -26.35 -20.23
CA ALA A 622 -4.55 -26.50 -18.82
C ALA A 622 -3.27 -25.71 -18.48
N SER A 623 -3.08 -25.36 -17.21
CA SER A 623 -1.84 -24.73 -16.76
C SER A 623 -0.75 -25.77 -16.52
N LEU A 624 0.42 -25.60 -17.13
CA LEU A 624 1.59 -26.44 -16.87
C LEU A 624 2.10 -26.29 -15.43
N PHE A 625 1.93 -25.12 -14.80
CA PHE A 625 2.29 -24.90 -13.40
C PHE A 625 1.42 -25.73 -12.44
N GLU A 626 0.15 -25.96 -12.77
CA GLU A 626 -0.76 -26.79 -11.99
C GLU A 626 -0.57 -28.28 -12.26
N GLN A 627 -0.39 -28.67 -13.53
CA GLN A 627 -0.19 -30.06 -13.93
C GLN A 627 1.22 -30.57 -13.61
N LYS A 628 2.20 -29.68 -13.40
CA LYS A 628 3.64 -29.90 -13.20
C LYS A 628 4.36 -30.53 -14.40
N SER A 629 3.74 -31.48 -15.11
CA SER A 629 4.28 -32.07 -16.33
C SER A 629 3.20 -32.45 -17.33
N MET A 630 3.53 -32.34 -18.62
CA MET A 630 2.69 -32.77 -19.74
C MET A 630 3.54 -33.52 -20.76
N LYS A 631 3.04 -34.63 -21.31
CA LYS A 631 3.70 -35.38 -22.38
C LYS A 631 2.74 -35.66 -23.53
N GLY A 632 3.21 -35.49 -24.75
CA GLY A 632 2.54 -35.95 -25.97
C GLY A 632 2.90 -35.10 -27.18
N TRP A 633 2.00 -35.06 -28.16
CA TRP A 633 2.21 -34.44 -29.46
C TRP A 633 1.55 -33.06 -29.55
N TRP A 634 2.30 -32.09 -30.09
CA TRP A 634 1.80 -30.76 -30.45
C TRP A 634 1.94 -30.49 -31.95
N PRO A 635 0.95 -29.84 -32.57
CA PRO A 635 1.00 -29.47 -33.98
C PRO A 635 1.89 -28.23 -34.15
N CYS A 636 2.83 -28.29 -35.09
CA CYS A 636 3.59 -27.15 -35.57
C CYS A 636 2.97 -26.60 -36.84
N TYR A 637 2.99 -25.28 -37.01
CA TYR A 637 2.37 -24.60 -38.14
C TYR A 637 3.30 -23.58 -38.79
N VAL A 638 2.98 -23.24 -40.03
CA VAL A 638 3.50 -22.08 -40.75
C VAL A 638 2.35 -21.14 -41.06
N GLU A 639 2.59 -19.83 -40.98
CA GLU A 639 1.62 -18.83 -41.42
C GLU A 639 1.85 -18.51 -42.90
N LYS A 640 0.83 -18.78 -43.72
CA LYS A 640 0.83 -18.51 -45.16
C LYS A 640 -0.48 -17.82 -45.55
N ASP A 641 -0.38 -16.66 -46.17
CA ASP A 641 -1.51 -15.84 -46.62
C ASP A 641 -2.56 -15.55 -45.52
N GLY A 642 -2.10 -15.39 -44.26
CA GLY A 642 -2.96 -15.15 -43.10
C GLY A 642 -3.66 -16.39 -42.55
N SER A 643 -3.37 -17.59 -43.07
CA SER A 643 -3.88 -18.88 -42.60
C SER A 643 -2.76 -19.74 -42.00
N ARG A 644 -3.08 -20.53 -40.96
CA ARG A 644 -2.16 -21.48 -40.35
C ARG A 644 -2.28 -22.83 -41.04
N ILE A 645 -1.16 -23.35 -41.53
CA ILE A 645 -1.07 -24.65 -42.21
C ILE A 645 -0.21 -25.57 -41.33
N LEU A 646 -0.68 -26.81 -41.11
CA LEU A 646 0.10 -27.82 -40.39
C LEU A 646 1.39 -28.11 -41.16
N ALA A 647 2.53 -27.94 -40.49
CA ALA A 647 3.86 -28.07 -41.09
C ALA A 647 4.74 -29.15 -40.42
N GLY A 648 4.19 -29.83 -39.41
CA GLY A 648 4.83 -30.91 -38.69
C GLY A 648 4.20 -31.14 -37.33
N LYS A 649 4.64 -32.17 -36.64
CA LYS A 649 4.24 -32.50 -35.27
C LYS A 649 5.49 -32.76 -34.46
N VAL A 650 5.48 -32.33 -33.21
CA VAL A 650 6.60 -32.58 -32.26
C VAL A 650 6.08 -33.28 -31.02
N GLU A 651 6.71 -34.39 -30.65
CA GLU A 651 6.47 -35.08 -29.39
C GLU A 651 7.41 -34.52 -28.32
N MET A 652 6.82 -34.00 -27.24
CA MET A 652 7.60 -33.44 -26.15
C MET A 652 7.13 -33.92 -24.77
N THR A 653 8.03 -33.87 -23.79
CA THR A 653 7.66 -33.78 -22.37
C THR A 653 8.00 -32.39 -21.86
N LEU A 654 7.03 -31.67 -21.35
CA LEU A 654 7.21 -30.39 -20.64
C LEU A 654 7.14 -30.65 -19.14
N GLU A 655 8.04 -30.06 -18.37
CA GLU A 655 8.04 -30.11 -16.91
C GLU A 655 8.47 -28.75 -16.34
N VAL A 656 7.69 -28.20 -15.41
CA VAL A 656 8.06 -26.97 -14.69
C VAL A 656 8.37 -27.32 -13.24
N VAL A 657 9.58 -26.98 -12.81
CA VAL A 657 10.06 -27.21 -11.44
C VAL A 657 10.49 -25.89 -10.81
N ASN A 658 10.26 -25.74 -9.51
CA ASN A 658 10.85 -24.63 -8.76
C ASN A 658 12.34 -24.90 -8.45
N GLU A 659 13.07 -23.89 -7.99
CA GLU A 659 14.50 -23.98 -7.67
C GLU A 659 14.83 -25.16 -6.74
N LYS A 660 14.04 -25.36 -5.67
CA LYS A 660 14.24 -26.46 -4.72
C LYS A 660 14.03 -27.84 -5.36
N GLU A 661 12.95 -28.02 -6.11
CA GLU A 661 12.66 -29.26 -6.86
C GLU A 661 13.76 -29.53 -7.90
N ALA A 662 14.34 -28.49 -8.50
CA ALA A 662 15.42 -28.61 -9.46
C ALA A 662 16.75 -29.06 -8.83
N GLU A 663 17.07 -28.58 -7.63
CA GLU A 663 18.22 -29.02 -6.84
C GLU A 663 18.08 -30.47 -6.39
N GLU A 664 16.88 -30.88 -5.96
CA GLU A 664 16.58 -32.25 -5.54
C GLU A 664 16.58 -33.25 -6.70
N ARG A 665 16.19 -32.81 -7.91
CA ARG A 665 16.12 -33.63 -9.12
C ARG A 665 16.88 -32.98 -10.27
N PRO A 666 18.23 -32.93 -10.22
CA PRO A 666 19.00 -32.21 -11.23
C PRO A 666 18.87 -32.90 -12.60
N ALA A 667 18.97 -32.09 -13.65
CA ALA A 667 18.83 -32.52 -15.05
C ALA A 667 19.71 -31.65 -15.96
N GLY A 668 20.65 -32.28 -16.67
CA GLY A 668 21.55 -31.64 -17.64
C GLY A 668 20.88 -31.34 -18.99
N LYS A 669 21.54 -30.49 -19.79
CA LYS A 669 21.12 -30.15 -21.17
C LYS A 669 21.43 -31.31 -22.13
N GLY A 670 20.62 -31.45 -23.17
CA GLY A 670 20.72 -32.54 -24.13
C GLY A 670 20.69 -33.89 -23.44
N ARG A 671 21.80 -34.62 -23.53
CA ARG A 671 22.05 -35.91 -22.89
C ARG A 671 23.23 -35.83 -21.91
N ASP A 672 23.67 -34.61 -21.58
CA ASP A 672 24.82 -34.36 -20.72
C ASP A 672 24.49 -34.62 -19.24
N GLU A 673 25.52 -34.87 -18.43
CA GLU A 673 25.36 -35.03 -16.99
C GLU A 673 24.89 -33.73 -16.31
N PRO A 674 23.98 -33.78 -15.33
CA PRO A 674 23.33 -34.97 -14.77
C PRO A 674 22.22 -35.52 -15.68
N ASN A 675 22.44 -36.69 -16.29
CA ASN A 675 21.51 -37.28 -17.25
C ASN A 675 20.53 -38.20 -16.52
N MET A 676 19.71 -37.58 -15.69
CA MET A 676 18.70 -38.24 -14.87
C MET A 676 17.41 -37.41 -14.84
N ASN A 677 16.32 -38.00 -14.35
CA ASN A 677 15.00 -37.39 -14.25
C ASN A 677 14.38 -36.91 -15.57
N PRO A 678 14.21 -37.79 -16.59
CA PRO A 678 14.64 -39.20 -16.70
C PRO A 678 16.03 -39.32 -17.34
N LYS A 679 16.59 -40.53 -17.44
CA LYS A 679 17.79 -40.74 -18.25
C LYS A 679 17.42 -40.69 -19.75
N LEU A 680 18.22 -40.01 -20.56
CA LEU A 680 18.06 -39.92 -22.01
C LEU A 680 19.21 -40.64 -22.71
N ASP A 681 18.89 -41.73 -23.39
CA ASP A 681 19.85 -42.48 -24.21
C ASP A 681 19.90 -41.92 -25.65
N LEU A 682 20.96 -42.23 -26.37
CA LEU A 682 21.05 -41.87 -27.79
C LEU A 682 19.89 -42.53 -28.57
N PRO A 683 19.27 -41.81 -29.52
CA PRO A 683 18.09 -42.25 -30.26
C PRO A 683 18.32 -43.46 -31.16
#